data_AF-A0A8S4AW47-F1
#
_entry.id   AF-A0A8S4AW47-F1
#
_cell.length_a   1.000
_cell.length_b   1.000
_cell.length_c   1.000
_cell.angle_alpha   90.00
_cell.angle_beta   90.00
_cell.angle_gamma   90.00
#
_symmetry.space_group_name_H-M   'P 1'
#
loop_
_entity.id
_entity.type
_entity.pdbx_description
1 polymer ?
#
loop_
_entity_poly.entity_id
_entity_poly.type
_entity_poly.pdbx_seq_one_letter_code
_entity_poly.pdbx_strand_id
1 'polypeptide(L)'
;MSGHHEFIFTLVPIVYSCNFVIGIMGNSMVVAVIYCYMKLKTVANIFVLNLAVSDLTFLITLPMWATFTATGYHWPFGGFLCKTSAGLVIFNLYTSIFFLTALSIDRYLAIVHPVRSRRFRTVAYARITCVLIWLFAFLLSVPTALTRDVHNIKDSTGTVCAILHPTVENVKRLKDLLLAISLMKSLLGFLVPFVIIITCYCLIGRALIRAKHIQKSSQSRDDEVLRMLAAAVLAFFLCWVPHQVFHFMQVLTQLTVVENCAILEIIDTAMPFTICIAYFNSCVNPLVYGFVGRNFRKNLLRLLRCSPSGAARPHPSISSKMSALSFRASEALSLTVKTLPTEEATFTANMRAFLFFGLVAVALADVTRFEGDKVFRLKPHLAHHVTLIKELAQSIDVDFWSPDSAEQVTIDTDVDIHVPAKYLNIVYTTLSQSDIEHDILIEDLQNAVDGQADSGPSPRAHSYTKYNKWSDIQAWMDSIAASNANLVTKQVIGKTYEGRPMTVLKLGAKGSSTKPAIFLDCGIHAREWISPAFCQWFVKEAVSTYGSDNQMTSLLNQMDVFVLPVFNIDGYEYTHTNNRMWRKTRSRRSGSSCVGADPNRNFNAGWCTLGASSSPCSDTFCGYTPESEIEVKNVADFIRQNKQNIKAYLTIHSYSQLLLFPYSYSYDLAADHSELMKVAQGASAALSSLYGTRYTSGPGATTIYPAAGGSDDWAYDLGVKYSYTFELRDTGRYGFLLPESQIKPTCEETMLAVKYIAAYVQKNLY
;
A
#
# COMPACT_ATOMS: atom_id res chain seq x y z
N MET A 1 -30.85 30.01 21.73
CA MET A 1 -30.10 29.03 20.93
C MET A 1 -30.63 27.66 21.32
N SER A 2 -31.10 26.88 20.35
CA SER A 2 -31.57 25.51 20.56
C SER A 2 -30.43 24.63 21.08
N GLY A 3 -30.72 23.65 21.94
CA GLY A 3 -29.75 22.76 22.60
C GLY A 3 -29.02 21.77 21.68
N HIS A 4 -28.77 22.10 20.41
CA HIS A 4 -28.10 21.23 19.43
C HIS A 4 -26.64 21.62 19.13
N HIS A 5 -26.10 22.68 19.77
CA HIS A 5 -24.72 23.15 19.54
C HIS A 5 -23.76 22.95 20.73
N GLU A 6 -24.18 22.28 21.81
CA GLU A 6 -23.34 22.10 23.01
C GLU A 6 -22.03 21.34 22.72
N PHE A 7 -22.06 20.43 21.74
CA PHE A 7 -20.88 19.66 21.35
C PHE A 7 -19.75 20.53 20.78
N ILE A 8 -20.07 21.70 20.19
CA ILE A 8 -19.07 22.64 19.63
C ILE A 8 -18.16 23.17 20.75
N PHE A 9 -18.74 23.45 21.92
CA PHE A 9 -18.01 23.96 23.09
C PHE A 9 -17.08 22.93 23.72
N THR A 10 -17.21 21.65 23.36
CA THR A 10 -16.30 20.59 23.80
C THR A 10 -15.31 20.22 22.70
N LEU A 11 -15.80 19.98 21.48
CA LEU A 11 -15.00 19.41 20.40
C LEU A 11 -14.01 20.42 19.79
N VAL A 12 -14.42 21.67 19.58
CA VAL A 12 -13.55 22.70 18.97
C VAL A 12 -12.33 23.03 19.85
N PRO A 13 -12.46 23.25 21.18
CA PRO A 13 -11.31 23.45 22.06
C PRO A 13 -10.34 22.27 22.08
N ILE A 14 -10.85 21.03 22.03
CA ILE A 14 -10.02 19.82 21.93
C ILE A 14 -9.18 19.88 20.65
N VAL A 15 -9.80 20.18 19.51
CA VAL A 15 -9.11 20.26 18.22
C VAL A 15 -8.07 21.40 18.20
N TYR A 16 -8.40 22.58 18.74
CA TYR A 16 -7.44 23.69 18.86
C TYR A 16 -6.25 23.32 19.77
N SER A 17 -6.49 22.60 20.86
CA SER A 17 -5.44 22.13 21.77
C SER A 17 -4.54 21.08 21.10
N CYS A 18 -5.11 20.14 20.34
CA CYS A 18 -4.36 19.18 19.54
C CYS A 18 -3.51 19.89 18.48
N ASN A 19 -4.09 20.84 17.74
CA ASN A 19 -3.38 21.62 16.73
C ASN A 19 -2.22 22.41 17.34
N PHE A 20 -2.41 22.99 18.53
CA PHE A 20 -1.34 23.67 19.27
C PHE A 20 -0.16 22.74 19.55
N VAL A 21 -0.41 21.59 20.17
CA VAL A 21 0.65 20.65 20.56
C VAL A 21 1.41 20.12 19.34
N ILE A 22 0.67 19.61 18.35
CA ILE A 22 1.25 19.02 17.13
C ILE A 22 2.01 20.08 16.34
N GLY A 23 1.39 21.25 16.16
CA GLY A 23 1.94 22.35 15.39
C GLY A 23 3.23 22.91 16.01
N ILE A 24 3.25 23.16 17.32
CA ILE A 24 4.44 23.70 17.99
C ILE A 24 5.60 22.71 17.88
N MET A 25 5.36 21.44 18.22
CA MET A 25 6.38 20.41 18.15
C MET A 25 6.94 20.25 16.73
N GLY A 26 6.06 20.16 15.72
CA GLY A 26 6.45 19.98 14.32
C GLY A 26 7.24 21.17 13.77
N ASN A 27 6.76 22.39 13.96
CA ASN A 27 7.40 23.58 13.40
C ASN A 27 8.69 23.95 14.12
N SER A 28 8.77 23.76 15.45
CA SER A 28 10.04 23.92 16.19
C SER A 28 11.11 22.93 15.71
N MET A 29 10.72 21.70 15.42
CA MET A 29 11.61 20.68 14.85
C MET A 29 12.13 21.08 13.46
N VAL A 30 11.28 21.66 12.60
CA VAL A 30 11.68 22.21 11.29
C VAL A 30 12.72 23.31 11.43
N VAL A 31 12.48 24.27 12.33
CA VAL A 31 13.44 25.35 12.62
C VAL A 31 14.79 24.77 13.09
N ALA A 32 14.77 23.81 14.02
CA ALA A 32 15.97 23.19 14.57
C ALA A 32 16.77 22.42 13.50
N VAL A 33 16.11 21.62 12.64
CA VAL A 33 16.78 20.86 11.57
C VAL A 33 17.43 21.80 10.55
N ILE A 34 16.75 22.91 10.19
CA ILE A 34 17.29 23.86 9.22
C ILE A 34 18.52 24.56 9.77
N TYR A 35 18.46 25.02 11.02
CA TYR A 35 19.54 25.76 11.66
C TYR A 35 20.76 24.87 11.94
N CYS A 36 20.54 23.68 12.52
CA CYS A 36 21.61 22.78 12.95
C CYS A 36 22.25 22.00 11.80
N TYR A 37 21.49 21.62 10.76
CA TYR A 37 21.98 20.64 9.76
C TYR A 37 21.88 21.06 8.31
N MET A 38 20.89 21.87 7.90
CA MET A 38 20.70 22.20 6.47
C MET A 38 21.41 23.49 6.04
N LYS A 39 21.63 24.43 6.96
CA LYS A 39 22.22 25.77 6.74
C LYS A 39 21.40 26.61 5.72
N LEU A 40 21.34 27.92 5.93
CA LEU A 40 20.54 28.86 5.10
C LEU A 40 21.21 29.21 3.76
N LYS A 41 21.61 28.19 2.99
CA LYS A 41 22.35 28.33 1.73
C LYS A 41 21.47 28.26 0.48
N THR A 42 20.21 27.82 0.60
CA THR A 42 19.29 27.68 -0.54
C THR A 42 18.05 28.54 -0.35
N VAL A 43 17.49 29.04 -1.44
CA VAL A 43 16.26 29.84 -1.47
C VAL A 43 15.09 29.08 -0.83
N ALA A 44 14.96 27.78 -1.13
CA ALA A 44 13.90 26.93 -0.58
C ALA A 44 14.00 26.77 0.96
N ASN A 45 15.21 26.58 1.51
CA ASN A 45 15.38 26.46 2.97
C ASN A 45 14.99 27.75 3.70
N ILE A 46 15.22 28.92 3.06
CA ILE A 46 14.85 30.22 3.63
C ILE A 46 13.33 30.37 3.68
N PHE A 47 12.62 30.04 2.60
CA PHE A 47 11.15 30.11 2.58
C PHE A 47 10.49 29.10 3.52
N VAL A 48 10.98 27.86 3.57
CA VAL A 48 10.47 26.85 4.51
C VAL A 48 10.69 27.25 5.97
N LEU A 49 11.83 27.87 6.29
CA LEU A 49 12.07 28.40 7.63
C LEU A 49 11.07 29.50 7.99
N ASN A 50 10.85 30.47 7.08
CA ASN A 50 9.93 31.58 7.34
C ASN A 50 8.48 31.10 7.46
N LEU A 51 8.09 30.08 6.69
CA LEU A 51 6.79 29.43 6.84
C LEU A 51 6.63 28.80 8.22
N ALA A 52 7.62 28.01 8.68
CA ALA A 52 7.58 27.41 10.02
C ALA A 52 7.53 28.45 11.14
N VAL A 53 8.23 29.58 10.98
CA VAL A 53 8.18 30.69 11.95
C VAL A 53 6.80 31.34 11.97
N SER A 54 6.15 31.52 10.82
CA SER A 54 4.78 32.04 10.76
C SER A 54 3.77 31.08 11.40
N ASP A 55 3.91 29.79 11.14
CA ASP A 55 3.04 28.79 11.77
C ASP A 55 3.19 28.85 13.30
N LEU A 56 4.41 28.95 13.83
CA LEU A 56 4.66 29.10 15.27
C LEU A 56 4.02 30.36 15.86
N THR A 57 4.09 31.51 15.19
CA THR A 57 3.49 32.75 15.71
C THR A 57 1.97 32.66 15.79
N PHE A 58 1.33 31.95 14.86
CA PHE A 58 -0.11 31.68 14.92
C PHE A 58 -0.48 30.64 15.98
N LEU A 59 0.25 29.53 16.06
CA LEU A 59 -0.08 28.42 16.96
C LEU A 59 -0.13 28.86 18.42
N ILE A 60 0.72 29.79 18.84
CA ILE A 60 0.70 30.37 20.20
C ILE A 60 -0.64 31.03 20.55
N THR A 61 -1.44 31.42 19.55
CA THR A 61 -2.78 32.02 19.77
C THR A 61 -3.88 30.98 20.00
N LEU A 62 -3.69 29.72 19.60
CA LEU A 62 -4.72 28.67 19.68
C LEU A 62 -5.23 28.37 21.09
N PRO A 63 -4.41 28.35 22.16
CA PRO A 63 -4.91 28.17 23.52
C PRO A 63 -5.91 29.26 23.94
N MET A 64 -5.74 30.50 23.44
CA MET A 64 -6.66 31.60 23.72
C MET A 64 -8.01 31.35 23.03
N TRP A 65 -8.00 30.90 21.77
CA TRP A 65 -9.21 30.53 21.03
C TRP A 65 -9.90 29.29 21.61
N ALA A 66 -9.13 28.32 22.12
CA ALA A 66 -9.67 27.14 22.78
C ALA A 66 -10.41 27.51 24.08
N THR A 67 -9.79 28.38 24.89
CA THR A 67 -10.40 28.89 26.13
C THR A 67 -11.65 29.71 25.82
N PHE A 68 -11.59 30.56 24.78
CA PHE A 68 -12.73 31.34 24.31
C PHE A 68 -13.92 30.44 23.98
N THR A 69 -13.73 29.40 23.17
CA THR A 69 -14.82 28.49 22.82
C THR A 69 -15.25 27.61 24.01
N ALA A 70 -14.33 27.08 24.83
CA ALA A 70 -14.68 26.20 25.96
C ALA A 70 -15.53 26.88 27.04
N THR A 71 -15.39 28.20 27.20
CA THR A 71 -16.12 28.99 28.19
C THR A 71 -17.40 29.63 27.66
N GLY A 72 -17.94 29.11 26.55
CA GLY A 72 -19.16 29.64 25.94
C GLY A 72 -18.96 30.99 25.25
N TYR A 73 -17.82 31.17 24.58
CA TYR A 73 -17.38 32.42 23.94
C TYR A 73 -16.96 33.54 24.90
N HIS A 74 -16.57 33.23 26.13
CA HIS A 74 -16.03 34.23 27.06
C HIS A 74 -14.54 34.52 26.80
N TRP A 75 -14.14 35.79 26.74
CA TRP A 75 -12.78 36.25 26.46
C TRP A 75 -12.11 36.91 27.68
N PRO A 76 -11.28 36.19 28.45
CA PRO A 76 -10.65 36.71 29.68
C PRO A 76 -9.34 37.50 29.44
N PHE A 77 -8.81 37.52 28.21
CA PHE A 77 -7.42 37.95 27.94
C PHE A 77 -7.27 39.46 27.63
N GLY A 78 -8.34 40.24 27.78
CA GLY A 78 -8.34 41.69 27.54
C GLY A 78 -8.28 42.11 26.05
N GLY A 79 -8.39 43.42 25.82
CA GLY A 79 -8.52 44.01 24.48
C GLY A 79 -7.31 43.85 23.58
N PHE A 80 -6.10 43.99 24.14
CA PHE A 80 -4.85 43.84 23.38
C PHE A 80 -4.74 42.44 22.75
N LEU A 81 -4.92 41.38 23.55
CA LEU A 81 -4.82 40.01 23.06
C LEU A 81 -5.98 39.65 22.12
N CYS A 82 -7.17 40.22 22.26
CA CYS A 82 -8.27 40.04 21.30
C CYS A 82 -7.88 40.54 19.89
N LYS A 83 -7.32 41.75 19.81
CA LYS A 83 -6.88 42.36 18.56
C LYS A 83 -5.69 41.63 17.95
N THR A 84 -4.67 41.36 18.77
CA THR A 84 -3.43 40.72 18.31
C THR A 84 -3.64 39.26 17.90
N SER A 85 -4.40 38.47 18.66
CA SER A 85 -4.66 37.06 18.31
C SER A 85 -5.45 36.94 17.00
N ALA A 86 -6.47 37.78 16.80
CA ALA A 86 -7.25 37.80 15.56
C ALA A 86 -6.42 38.28 14.37
N GLY A 87 -5.56 39.29 14.58
CA GLY A 87 -4.58 39.73 13.58
C GLY A 87 -3.61 38.63 13.19
N LEU A 88 -3.04 37.90 14.15
CA LEU A 88 -2.07 36.82 13.91
C LEU A 88 -2.66 35.64 13.13
N VAL A 89 -3.95 35.32 13.31
CA VAL A 89 -4.65 34.31 12.50
C VAL A 89 -4.66 34.69 11.02
N ILE A 90 -5.04 35.93 10.71
CA ILE A 90 -5.11 36.43 9.33
C ILE A 90 -3.70 36.65 8.75
N PHE A 91 -2.79 37.12 9.58
CA PHE A 91 -1.39 37.26 9.25
C PHE A 91 -0.78 35.92 8.80
N ASN A 92 -1.07 34.83 9.52
CA ASN A 92 -0.60 33.49 9.17
C ASN A 92 -1.22 32.94 7.89
N LEU A 93 -2.50 33.21 7.64
CA LEU A 93 -3.13 32.87 6.36
C LEU A 93 -2.33 33.49 5.19
N TYR A 94 -2.09 34.80 5.23
CA TYR A 94 -1.42 35.51 4.15
C TYR A 94 0.05 35.09 3.97
N THR A 95 0.81 35.05 5.06
CA THR A 95 2.20 34.60 5.01
C THR A 95 2.32 33.17 4.50
N SER A 96 1.48 32.25 4.99
CA SER A 96 1.50 30.85 4.55
C SER A 96 1.32 30.72 3.05
N ILE A 97 0.28 31.35 2.50
CA ILE A 97 -0.02 31.24 1.06
C ILE A 97 0.99 32.00 0.19
N PHE A 98 1.51 33.14 0.66
CA PHE A 98 2.53 33.87 -0.07
C PHE A 98 3.87 33.15 -0.09
N PHE A 99 4.28 32.48 0.99
CA PHE A 99 5.48 31.63 0.99
C PHE A 99 5.32 30.40 0.11
N LEU A 100 4.15 29.75 0.09
CA LEU A 100 3.87 28.64 -0.84
C LEU A 100 3.87 29.10 -2.31
N THR A 101 3.37 30.30 -2.58
CA THR A 101 3.40 30.91 -3.91
C THR A 101 4.83 31.23 -4.33
N ALA A 102 5.62 31.84 -3.45
CA ALA A 102 7.04 32.13 -3.69
C ALA A 102 7.86 30.85 -3.93
N LEU A 103 7.59 29.77 -3.17
CA LEU A 103 8.17 28.44 -3.38
C LEU A 103 7.79 27.87 -4.76
N SER A 104 6.53 28.01 -5.16
CA SER A 104 6.04 27.53 -6.47
C SER A 104 6.68 28.29 -7.63
N ILE A 105 6.83 29.61 -7.51
CA ILE A 105 7.53 30.46 -8.48
C ILE A 105 9.03 30.12 -8.53
N ASP A 106 9.70 29.96 -7.39
CA ASP A 106 11.12 29.56 -7.35
C ASP A 106 11.36 28.23 -8.07
N ARG A 107 10.48 27.24 -7.87
CA ARG A 107 10.55 25.97 -8.59
C ARG A 107 10.27 26.11 -10.08
N TYR A 108 9.25 26.88 -10.45
CA TYR A 108 8.95 27.18 -11.84
C TYR A 108 10.18 27.80 -12.55
N LEU A 109 10.80 28.81 -11.96
CA LEU A 109 11.99 29.45 -12.50
C LEU A 109 13.19 28.49 -12.57
N ALA A 110 13.35 27.61 -11.58
CA ALA A 110 14.42 26.62 -11.56
C ALA A 110 14.33 25.61 -12.71
N ILE A 111 13.12 25.14 -13.02
CA ILE A 111 12.88 24.02 -13.96
C ILE A 111 12.62 24.53 -15.38
N VAL A 112 11.78 25.56 -15.53
CA VAL A 112 11.34 26.05 -16.85
C VAL A 112 12.35 27.03 -17.46
N HIS A 113 13.07 27.80 -16.63
CA HIS A 113 14.05 28.81 -17.07
C HIS A 113 15.43 28.66 -16.39
N PRO A 114 16.12 27.51 -16.52
CA PRO A 114 17.29 27.17 -15.70
C PRO A 114 18.50 28.10 -15.88
N VAL A 115 18.66 28.73 -17.06
CA VAL A 115 19.79 29.63 -17.35
C VAL A 115 19.50 31.05 -16.86
N ARG A 116 18.33 31.60 -17.20
CA ARG A 116 17.92 32.96 -16.81
C ARG A 116 17.67 33.08 -15.29
N SER A 117 17.21 32.00 -14.65
CA SER A 117 16.89 32.01 -13.22
C SER A 117 18.11 32.10 -12.30
N ARG A 118 19.32 31.76 -12.76
CA ARG A 118 20.56 31.89 -11.97
C ARG A 118 20.83 33.32 -11.49
N ARG A 119 20.39 34.34 -12.25
CA ARG A 119 20.54 35.75 -11.90
C ARG A 119 19.61 36.20 -10.76
N PHE A 120 18.44 35.58 -10.64
CA PHE A 120 17.38 36.00 -9.72
C PHE A 120 17.25 35.11 -8.47
N ARG A 121 17.72 33.86 -8.52
CA ARG A 121 17.63 32.89 -7.42
C ARG A 121 18.82 32.98 -6.45
N THR A 122 19.07 34.17 -5.90
CA THR A 122 20.13 34.37 -4.89
C THR A 122 19.54 34.42 -3.48
N VAL A 123 20.38 34.14 -2.47
CA VAL A 123 19.99 34.25 -1.05
C VAL A 123 19.58 35.69 -0.68
N ALA A 124 20.19 36.70 -1.31
CA ALA A 124 19.84 38.10 -1.08
C ALA A 124 18.41 38.41 -1.54
N TYR A 125 18.06 38.01 -2.77
CA TYR A 125 16.69 38.18 -3.27
C TYR A 125 15.69 37.39 -2.42
N ALA A 126 16.01 36.16 -2.01
CA ALA A 126 15.13 35.38 -1.14
C ALA A 126 14.85 36.08 0.20
N ARG A 127 15.86 36.70 0.83
CA ARG A 127 15.69 37.47 2.07
C ARG A 127 14.84 38.71 1.86
N ILE A 128 15.08 39.46 0.79
CA ILE A 128 14.27 40.64 0.42
C ILE A 128 12.81 40.22 0.21
N THR A 129 12.57 39.13 -0.55
CA THR A 129 11.23 38.58 -0.76
C THR A 129 10.56 38.19 0.55
N CYS A 130 11.28 37.58 1.50
CA CYS A 130 10.70 37.28 2.82
C CYS A 130 10.26 38.56 3.53
N VAL A 131 11.12 39.58 3.61
CA VAL A 131 10.78 40.86 4.25
C VAL A 131 9.55 41.50 3.60
N LEU A 132 9.47 41.50 2.27
CA LEU A 132 8.31 42.01 1.55
C LEU A 132 7.03 41.22 1.87
N ILE A 133 7.11 39.88 1.94
CA ILE A 133 5.98 39.03 2.31
C ILE A 133 5.51 39.34 3.74
N TRP A 134 6.44 39.45 4.70
CA TRP A 134 6.12 39.78 6.09
C TRP A 134 5.44 41.15 6.20
N LEU A 135 5.99 42.19 5.55
CA LEU A 135 5.41 43.53 5.57
C LEU A 135 4.02 43.57 4.91
N PHE A 136 3.87 42.91 3.77
CA PHE A 136 2.61 42.90 3.04
C PHE A 136 1.52 42.11 3.79
N ALA A 137 1.85 40.93 4.31
CA ALA A 137 0.93 40.14 5.13
C ALA A 137 0.53 40.88 6.42
N PHE A 138 1.47 41.60 7.04
CA PHE A 138 1.18 42.44 8.20
C PHE A 138 0.17 43.53 7.84
N LEU A 139 0.44 44.29 6.78
CA LEU A 139 -0.47 45.35 6.29
C LEU A 139 -1.89 44.81 6.03
N LEU A 140 -2.01 43.65 5.39
CA LEU A 140 -3.30 43.04 5.08
C LEU A 140 -4.03 42.49 6.34
N SER A 141 -3.32 42.18 7.41
CA SER A 141 -3.90 41.68 8.67
C SER A 141 -4.43 42.79 9.60
N VAL A 142 -3.90 44.02 9.47
CA VAL A 142 -4.26 45.16 10.33
C VAL A 142 -5.76 45.48 10.32
N PRO A 143 -6.47 45.54 9.17
CA PRO A 143 -7.90 45.84 9.16
C PRO A 143 -8.73 44.87 10.01
N THR A 144 -8.39 43.57 10.02
CA THR A 144 -9.10 42.58 10.84
C THR A 144 -8.78 42.73 12.32
N ALA A 145 -7.54 43.12 12.68
CA ALA A 145 -7.18 43.40 14.06
C ALA A 145 -7.88 44.65 14.61
N LEU A 146 -8.02 45.70 13.80
CA LEU A 146 -8.64 46.97 14.23
C LEU A 146 -10.17 46.91 14.34
N THR A 147 -10.81 45.99 13.62
CA THR A 147 -12.28 45.85 13.59
C THR A 147 -12.85 45.00 14.72
N ARG A 148 -11.98 44.34 15.51
CA ARG A 148 -12.37 43.55 16.69
C ARG A 148 -12.05 44.27 17.99
N ASP A 149 -12.93 44.14 18.98
CA ASP A 149 -12.68 44.58 20.35
C ASP A 149 -13.39 43.70 21.37
N VAL A 150 -13.14 43.95 22.66
CA VAL A 150 -13.80 43.27 23.76
C VAL A 150 -15.09 43.98 24.12
N HIS A 151 -16.18 43.22 24.20
CA HIS A 151 -17.51 43.71 24.56
C HIS A 151 -18.09 42.96 25.76
N ASN A 152 -18.87 43.65 26.60
CA ASN A 152 -19.58 43.03 27.72
C ASN A 152 -20.93 42.49 27.25
N ILE A 153 -21.26 41.26 27.64
CA ILE A 153 -22.58 40.66 27.37
C ILE A 153 -23.60 41.33 28.31
N LYS A 154 -24.70 41.88 27.78
CA LYS A 154 -25.80 42.41 28.61
C LYS A 154 -26.39 41.24 29.42
N ASP A 155 -26.54 41.43 30.73
CA ASP A 155 -27.06 40.47 31.72
C ASP A 155 -26.14 39.32 32.19
N SER A 156 -24.82 39.40 31.96
CA SER A 156 -23.83 38.50 32.61
C SER A 156 -22.46 39.16 32.83
N THR A 157 -21.59 38.60 33.69
CA THR A 157 -20.22 39.10 33.93
C THR A 157 -19.22 38.74 32.82
N GLY A 158 -19.69 38.23 31.68
CA GLY A 158 -18.85 37.73 30.59
C GLY A 158 -18.46 38.82 29.56
N THR A 159 -17.18 38.85 29.19
CA THR A 159 -16.63 39.58 28.04
C THR A 159 -16.56 38.69 26.79
N VAL A 160 -16.71 39.24 25.58
CA VAL A 160 -16.55 38.54 24.29
C VAL A 160 -15.58 39.30 23.39
N CYS A 161 -14.80 38.59 22.57
CA CYS A 161 -13.95 39.20 21.53
C CYS A 161 -14.66 39.10 20.17
N ALA A 162 -15.28 40.20 19.73
CA ALA A 162 -16.15 40.21 18.55
C ALA A 162 -15.89 41.44 17.66
N ILE A 163 -16.46 41.43 16.45
CA ILE A 163 -16.41 42.57 15.53
C ILE A 163 -17.35 43.65 16.03
N LEU A 164 -16.93 44.92 15.95
CA LEU A 164 -17.71 46.09 16.37
C LEU A 164 -19.14 46.08 15.76
N HIS A 165 -20.19 46.08 16.57
CA HIS A 165 -21.57 46.37 16.13
C HIS A 165 -21.90 47.86 16.40
N PRO A 166 -22.35 48.63 15.40
CA PRO A 166 -22.52 50.07 15.57
C PRO A 166 -23.89 50.44 16.16
N THR A 167 -23.94 51.60 16.81
CA THR A 167 -25.17 52.39 17.00
C THR A 167 -25.73 52.83 15.65
N VAL A 168 -27.04 53.11 15.60
CA VAL A 168 -27.91 53.15 14.40
C VAL A 168 -27.42 54.05 13.24
N GLU A 169 -26.53 55.02 13.47
CA GLU A 169 -26.11 56.02 12.46
C GLU A 169 -25.03 55.57 11.44
N ASN A 170 -24.28 54.48 11.64
CA ASN A 170 -23.14 54.10 10.77
C ASN A 170 -23.18 52.66 10.19
N VAL A 171 -24.34 51.99 10.24
CA VAL A 171 -24.49 50.56 9.87
C VAL A 171 -24.05 50.26 8.42
N LYS A 172 -24.37 51.13 7.45
CA LYS A 172 -24.08 50.89 6.03
C LYS A 172 -22.59 50.92 5.71
N ARG A 173 -21.87 51.98 6.14
CA ARG A 173 -20.42 52.13 5.92
C ARG A 173 -19.61 50.97 6.53
N LEU A 174 -20.03 50.49 7.70
CA LEU A 174 -19.34 49.37 8.36
C LEU A 174 -19.61 48.04 7.67
N LYS A 175 -20.84 47.79 7.20
CA LYS A 175 -21.16 46.60 6.38
C LYS A 175 -20.35 46.60 5.07
N ASP A 176 -20.26 47.73 4.39
CA ASP A 176 -19.46 47.88 3.17
C ASP A 176 -17.96 47.64 3.44
N LEU A 177 -17.44 48.13 4.57
CA LEU A 177 -16.05 47.90 5.00
C LEU A 177 -15.78 46.42 5.33
N LEU A 178 -16.67 45.76 6.07
CA LEU A 178 -16.52 44.33 6.41
C LEU A 178 -16.63 43.44 5.17
N LEU A 179 -17.53 43.76 4.25
CA LEU A 179 -17.64 43.10 2.96
C LEU A 179 -16.35 43.27 2.13
N ALA A 180 -15.80 44.49 2.09
CA ALA A 180 -14.54 44.77 1.40
C ALA A 180 -13.37 43.97 2.00
N ILE A 181 -13.29 43.87 3.33
CA ILE A 181 -12.28 43.05 4.03
C ILE A 181 -12.45 41.56 3.69
N SER A 182 -13.69 41.05 3.69
CA SER A 182 -13.99 39.66 3.35
C SER A 182 -13.66 39.32 1.89
N LEU A 183 -13.99 40.21 0.95
CA LEU A 183 -13.63 40.05 -0.47
C LEU A 183 -12.12 40.13 -0.69
N MET A 184 -11.44 41.06 -0.01
CA MET A 184 -9.98 41.17 -0.04
C MET A 184 -9.31 39.89 0.47
N LYS A 185 -9.83 39.30 1.57
CA LYS A 185 -9.36 38.02 2.12
C LYS A 185 -9.52 36.88 1.11
N SER A 186 -10.69 36.75 0.48
CA SER A 186 -10.95 35.71 -0.53
C SER A 186 -10.10 35.89 -1.79
N LEU A 187 -9.91 37.14 -2.24
CA LEU A 187 -9.16 37.43 -3.46
C LEU A 187 -7.65 37.23 -3.26
N LEU A 188 -7.07 37.90 -2.26
CA LEU A 188 -5.62 37.92 -2.04
C LEU A 188 -5.12 36.74 -1.22
N GLY A 189 -5.94 36.20 -0.31
CA GLY A 189 -5.59 35.06 0.53
C GLY A 189 -5.88 33.71 -0.10
N PHE A 190 -6.55 33.67 -1.26
CA PHE A 190 -6.95 32.41 -1.88
C PHE A 190 -6.95 32.44 -3.42
N LEU A 191 -7.80 33.24 -4.07
CA LEU A 191 -8.01 33.16 -5.52
C LEU A 191 -6.76 33.52 -6.34
N VAL A 192 -6.13 34.66 -6.07
CA VAL A 192 -4.93 35.11 -6.79
C VAL A 192 -3.76 34.13 -6.60
N PRO A 193 -3.40 33.73 -5.36
CA PRO A 193 -2.38 32.70 -5.16
C PRO A 193 -2.71 31.35 -5.82
N PHE A 194 -3.96 30.90 -5.77
CA PHE A 194 -4.39 29.65 -6.40
C PHE A 194 -4.14 29.65 -7.91
N VAL A 195 -4.53 30.73 -8.60
CA VAL A 195 -4.29 30.89 -10.04
C VAL A 195 -2.80 30.89 -10.36
N ILE A 196 -1.98 31.60 -9.58
CA ILE A 196 -0.52 31.66 -9.77
C ILE A 196 0.10 30.27 -9.57
N ILE A 197 -0.24 29.59 -8.47
CA ILE A 197 0.31 28.27 -8.11
C ILE A 197 -0.07 27.23 -9.16
N ILE A 198 -1.35 27.13 -9.53
CA ILE A 198 -1.80 26.20 -10.58
C ILE A 198 -1.08 26.46 -11.89
N THR A 199 -0.97 27.72 -12.29
CA THR A 199 -0.27 28.09 -13.52
C THR A 199 1.19 27.63 -13.46
N CYS A 200 1.89 27.84 -12.33
CA CYS A 200 3.26 27.38 -12.14
C CYS A 200 3.37 25.85 -12.29
N TYR A 201 2.52 25.06 -11.62
CA TYR A 201 2.58 23.59 -11.68
C TYR A 201 2.17 23.03 -13.04
N CYS A 202 1.17 23.63 -13.71
CA CYS A 202 0.80 23.27 -15.08
C CYS A 202 1.97 23.49 -16.06
N LEU A 203 2.67 24.61 -15.94
CA LEU A 203 3.83 24.92 -16.79
C LEU A 203 5.04 24.01 -16.45
N ILE A 204 5.27 23.70 -15.18
CA ILE A 204 6.28 22.71 -14.76
C ILE A 204 5.97 21.33 -15.35
N GLY A 205 4.72 20.87 -15.24
CA GLY A 205 4.29 19.58 -15.79
C GLY A 205 4.50 19.49 -17.31
N ARG A 206 4.14 20.55 -18.05
CA ARG A 206 4.40 20.64 -19.50
C ARG A 206 5.89 20.59 -19.82
N ALA A 207 6.74 21.30 -19.05
CA ALA A 207 8.19 21.30 -19.24
C ALA A 207 8.81 19.92 -18.97
N LEU A 208 8.35 19.21 -17.92
CA LEU A 208 8.83 17.88 -17.56
C LEU A 208 8.41 16.80 -18.58
N ILE A 209 7.19 16.89 -19.12
CA ILE A 209 6.72 15.98 -20.18
C ILE A 209 7.55 16.18 -21.46
N ARG A 210 7.83 17.43 -21.85
CA ARG A 210 8.72 17.73 -23.00
C ARG A 210 10.15 17.24 -22.77
N ALA A 211 10.67 17.34 -21.55
CA ALA A 211 12.02 16.87 -21.20
C ALA A 211 12.13 15.32 -21.21
N LYS A 212 11.09 14.59 -20.75
CA LYS A 212 11.02 13.12 -20.83
C LYS A 212 11.09 12.57 -22.25
N HIS A 213 10.68 13.36 -23.25
CA HIS A 213 10.73 12.97 -24.65
C HIS A 213 12.14 13.09 -25.26
N ILE A 214 13.09 13.74 -24.57
CA ILE A 214 14.42 14.08 -25.09
C ILE A 214 15.56 13.37 -24.32
N GLN A 215 15.37 12.92 -23.08
CA GLN A 215 16.45 12.30 -22.30
C GLN A 215 16.01 11.14 -21.39
N LYS A 216 16.51 9.93 -21.71
CA LYS A 216 16.53 8.72 -20.85
C LYS A 216 17.81 8.82 -20.00
N SER A 217 17.69 9.07 -18.69
CA SER A 217 18.73 8.92 -17.64
C SER A 217 18.83 10.14 -16.72
N SER A 218 19.17 9.88 -15.44
CA SER A 218 19.33 10.78 -14.30
C SER A 218 18.04 11.23 -13.59
N GLN A 219 17.48 10.36 -12.75
CA GLN A 219 16.63 10.78 -11.62
C GLN A 219 17.44 11.74 -10.72
N SER A 220 17.11 13.03 -10.79
CA SER A 220 17.81 14.06 -10.05
C SER A 220 17.01 14.52 -8.83
N ARG A 221 17.74 15.03 -7.85
CA ARG A 221 17.30 15.59 -6.55
C ARG A 221 16.13 16.57 -6.62
N ASP A 222 15.81 17.10 -7.81
CA ASP A 222 14.76 18.09 -8.04
C ASP A 222 13.35 17.49 -8.10
N ASP A 223 13.19 16.22 -8.47
CA ASP A 223 11.88 15.52 -8.49
C ASP A 223 11.32 15.30 -7.06
N GLU A 224 12.21 15.06 -6.08
CA GLU A 224 11.84 14.88 -4.68
C GLU A 224 11.35 16.19 -4.05
N VAL A 225 12.09 17.28 -4.29
CA VAL A 225 11.74 18.62 -3.80
C VAL A 225 10.44 19.10 -4.47
N LEU A 226 10.24 18.82 -5.76
CA LEU A 226 8.99 19.13 -6.46
C LEU A 226 7.80 18.37 -5.87
N ARG A 227 7.95 17.06 -5.59
CA ARG A 227 6.88 16.26 -4.97
C ARG A 227 6.55 16.73 -3.55
N MET A 228 7.56 17.10 -2.75
CA MET A 228 7.36 17.69 -1.42
C MET A 228 6.59 19.00 -1.48
N LEU A 229 6.94 19.88 -2.43
CA LEU A 229 6.26 21.17 -2.59
C LEU A 229 4.85 21.03 -3.16
N ALA A 230 4.63 20.09 -4.07
CA ALA A 230 3.30 19.77 -4.58
C ALA A 230 2.39 19.23 -3.47
N ALA A 231 2.92 18.37 -2.59
CA ALA A 231 2.20 17.88 -1.42
C ALA A 231 1.85 18.99 -0.42
N ALA A 232 2.77 19.94 -0.16
CA ALA A 232 2.51 21.08 0.71
C ALA A 232 1.43 22.02 0.13
N VAL A 233 1.45 22.23 -1.18
CA VAL A 233 0.42 23.01 -1.89
C VAL A 233 -0.94 22.33 -1.84
N LEU A 234 -0.99 21.01 -2.07
CA LEU A 234 -2.23 20.25 -1.99
C LEU A 234 -2.81 20.29 -0.58
N ALA A 235 -1.98 20.11 0.44
CA ALA A 235 -2.38 20.20 1.85
C ALA A 235 -3.01 21.56 2.18
N PHE A 236 -2.42 22.66 1.71
CA PHE A 236 -2.98 23.99 1.90
C PHE A 236 -4.40 24.10 1.34
N PHE A 237 -4.63 23.70 0.09
CA PHE A 237 -5.96 23.80 -0.50
C PHE A 237 -6.96 22.83 0.14
N LEU A 238 -6.57 21.62 0.49
CA LEU A 238 -7.45 20.69 1.21
C LEU A 238 -7.89 21.25 2.57
N CYS A 239 -6.99 21.94 3.28
CA CYS A 239 -7.31 22.54 4.57
C CYS A 239 -8.15 23.82 4.44
N TRP A 240 -7.89 24.65 3.43
CA TRP A 240 -8.51 25.98 3.33
C TRP A 240 -9.77 26.04 2.44
N VAL A 241 -9.92 25.17 1.43
CA VAL A 241 -11.10 25.16 0.54
C VAL A 241 -12.42 25.06 1.31
N PRO A 242 -12.59 24.14 2.27
CA PRO A 242 -13.85 24.02 3.00
C PRO A 242 -14.24 25.34 3.66
N HIS A 243 -13.30 25.98 4.38
CA HIS A 243 -13.53 27.27 5.01
C HIS A 243 -13.90 28.35 4.00
N GLN A 244 -13.24 28.40 2.83
CA GLN A 244 -13.54 29.42 1.82
C GLN A 244 -14.93 29.25 1.20
N VAL A 245 -15.40 28.01 1.02
CA VAL A 245 -16.75 27.73 0.53
C VAL A 245 -17.80 28.29 1.49
N PHE A 246 -17.71 27.97 2.78
CA PHE A 246 -18.65 28.45 3.78
C PHE A 246 -18.56 29.97 4.02
N HIS A 247 -17.35 30.54 3.98
CA HIS A 247 -17.16 31.99 4.04
C HIS A 247 -17.77 32.71 2.83
N PHE A 248 -17.66 32.14 1.63
CA PHE A 248 -18.31 32.69 0.43
C PHE A 248 -19.83 32.60 0.53
N MET A 249 -20.38 31.48 1.02
CA MET A 249 -21.81 31.36 1.31
C MET A 249 -22.27 32.43 2.32
N GLN A 250 -21.50 32.69 3.38
CA GLN A 250 -21.78 33.76 4.34
C GLN A 250 -21.79 35.14 3.67
N VAL A 251 -20.82 35.45 2.81
CA VAL A 251 -20.79 36.72 2.06
C VAL A 251 -21.98 36.85 1.10
N LEU A 252 -22.38 35.77 0.43
CA LEU A 252 -23.55 35.76 -0.45
C LEU A 252 -24.84 36.09 0.32
N THR A 253 -25.05 35.48 1.49
CA THR A 253 -26.23 35.78 2.33
C THR A 253 -26.29 37.25 2.74
N GLN A 254 -25.14 37.90 2.95
CA GLN A 254 -25.06 39.34 3.25
C GLN A 254 -25.35 40.24 2.04
N LEU A 255 -25.11 39.75 0.81
CA LEU A 255 -25.31 40.48 -0.44
C LEU A 255 -26.73 40.33 -1.02
N THR A 256 -27.33 39.15 -0.89
CA THR A 256 -28.60 38.82 -1.57
C THR A 256 -29.84 39.02 -0.71
N VAL A 257 -29.71 39.38 0.58
CA VAL A 257 -30.84 39.52 1.54
C VAL A 257 -31.74 38.28 1.54
N VAL A 258 -31.14 37.09 1.39
CA VAL A 258 -31.89 35.81 1.40
C VAL A 258 -31.94 35.30 2.84
N GLU A 259 -33.06 35.53 3.53
CA GLU A 259 -33.32 35.06 4.89
C GLU A 259 -33.82 33.59 4.88
N ASN A 260 -32.96 32.66 4.42
CA ASN A 260 -33.25 31.24 4.60
C ASN A 260 -32.61 30.74 5.90
N CYS A 261 -33.45 30.56 6.93
CA CYS A 261 -33.02 30.14 8.26
C CYS A 261 -32.23 28.82 8.26
N ALA A 262 -32.55 27.88 7.35
CA ALA A 262 -31.84 26.61 7.24
C ALA A 262 -30.41 26.77 6.70
N ILE A 263 -30.19 27.71 5.77
CA ILE A 263 -28.85 27.98 5.23
C ILE A 263 -27.98 28.65 6.30
N LEU A 264 -28.55 29.57 7.09
CA LEU A 264 -27.84 30.21 8.20
C LEU A 264 -27.45 29.20 9.29
N GLU A 265 -28.36 28.28 9.66
CA GLU A 265 -28.08 27.23 10.63
C GLU A 265 -26.96 26.27 10.16
N ILE A 266 -26.94 25.93 8.87
CA ILE A 266 -25.86 25.13 8.27
C ILE A 266 -24.52 25.88 8.33
N ILE A 267 -24.51 27.18 7.99
CA ILE A 267 -23.31 28.01 8.02
C ILE A 267 -22.78 28.12 9.45
N ASP A 268 -23.64 28.44 10.41
CA ASP A 268 -23.25 28.64 11.83
C ASP A 268 -22.75 27.33 12.47
N THR A 269 -23.30 26.18 12.07
CA THR A 269 -22.84 24.87 12.54
C THR A 269 -21.53 24.45 11.91
N ALA A 270 -21.36 24.62 10.60
CA ALA A 270 -20.20 24.11 9.86
C ALA A 270 -18.96 25.00 9.98
N MET A 271 -19.14 26.32 10.17
CA MET A 271 -18.04 27.29 10.15
C MET A 271 -16.94 26.98 11.19
N PRO A 272 -17.23 26.68 12.47
CA PRO A 272 -16.20 26.32 13.46
C PRO A 272 -15.37 25.10 13.04
N PHE A 273 -15.99 24.09 12.43
CA PHE A 273 -15.28 22.89 11.96
C PHE A 273 -14.41 23.18 10.74
N THR A 274 -14.89 23.98 9.80
CA THR A 274 -14.07 24.39 8.67
C THR A 274 -12.88 25.26 9.08
N ILE A 275 -13.02 26.08 10.13
CA ILE A 275 -11.92 26.83 10.76
C ILE A 275 -10.90 25.86 11.38
N CYS A 276 -11.35 24.82 12.09
CA CYS A 276 -10.47 23.78 12.64
C CYS A 276 -9.63 23.10 11.56
N ILE A 277 -10.26 22.75 10.43
CA ILE A 277 -9.58 22.15 9.27
C ILE A 277 -8.59 23.15 8.65
N ALA A 278 -8.96 24.42 8.51
CA ALA A 278 -8.06 25.46 8.02
C ALA A 278 -6.83 25.65 8.93
N TYR A 279 -7.02 25.60 10.25
CA TYR A 279 -5.94 25.73 11.23
C TYR A 279 -5.01 24.51 11.27
N PHE A 280 -5.52 23.33 10.93
CA PHE A 280 -4.72 22.11 10.81
C PHE A 280 -3.63 22.21 9.73
N ASN A 281 -3.77 23.11 8.75
CA ASN A 281 -2.74 23.42 7.76
C ASN A 281 -1.35 23.66 8.36
N SER A 282 -1.27 24.41 9.47
CA SER A 282 -0.01 24.70 10.17
C SER A 282 0.63 23.46 10.81
N CYS A 283 -0.13 22.39 11.03
CA CYS A 283 0.37 21.10 11.50
C CYS A 283 0.87 20.23 10.34
N VAL A 284 0.25 20.33 9.16
CA VAL A 284 0.57 19.51 7.99
C VAL A 284 1.90 19.91 7.37
N ASN A 285 2.27 21.20 7.39
CA ASN A 285 3.51 21.72 6.80
C ASN A 285 4.77 20.95 7.27
N PRO A 286 5.09 20.83 8.57
CA PRO A 286 6.19 20.00 9.07
C PRO A 286 6.12 18.51 8.69
N LEU A 287 4.91 17.94 8.65
CA LEU A 287 4.71 16.53 8.32
C LEU A 287 5.12 16.29 6.86
N VAL A 288 4.69 17.15 5.93
CA VAL A 288 5.08 17.06 4.52
C VAL A 288 6.60 17.11 4.36
N TYR A 289 7.28 17.99 5.08
CA TYR A 289 8.76 18.10 5.04
C TYR A 289 9.46 16.89 5.66
N GLY A 290 8.92 16.38 6.77
CA GLY A 290 9.42 15.19 7.49
C GLY A 290 9.31 13.88 6.70
N PHE A 291 8.21 13.68 5.98
CA PHE A 291 7.90 12.41 5.30
C PHE A 291 8.34 12.37 3.84
N VAL A 292 8.25 13.48 3.10
CA VAL A 292 8.52 13.48 1.65
C VAL A 292 9.99 13.76 1.32
N GLY A 293 10.71 14.48 2.19
CA GLY A 293 12.12 14.84 2.01
C GLY A 293 13.10 13.87 2.69
N ARG A 294 13.80 13.02 1.92
CA ARG A 294 14.83 12.08 2.39
C ARG A 294 15.98 12.77 3.12
N ASN A 295 16.40 13.95 2.63
CA ASN A 295 17.46 14.74 3.28
C ASN A 295 17.00 15.35 4.61
N PHE A 296 15.74 15.79 4.69
CA PHE A 296 15.16 16.33 5.91
C PHE A 296 15.01 15.22 6.95
N ARG A 297 14.47 14.04 6.55
CA ARG A 297 14.40 12.83 7.38
C ARG A 297 15.76 12.39 7.91
N LYS A 298 16.79 12.37 7.07
CA LYS A 298 18.16 11.99 7.47
C LYS A 298 18.73 12.95 8.53
N ASN A 299 18.49 14.25 8.39
CA ASN A 299 18.99 15.25 9.33
C ASN A 299 18.14 15.34 10.60
N LEU A 300 16.83 15.08 10.50
CA LEU A 300 15.95 14.92 11.65
C LEU A 300 16.39 13.75 12.54
N LEU A 301 16.69 12.60 11.94
CA LEU A 301 17.22 11.45 12.66
C LEU A 301 18.60 11.73 13.30
N ARG A 302 19.38 12.67 12.77
CA ARG A 302 20.65 13.10 13.37
C ARG A 302 20.43 14.03 14.57
N LEU A 303 19.46 14.94 14.47
CA LEU A 303 19.05 15.83 15.56
C LEU A 303 18.53 15.02 16.76
N LEU A 304 17.64 14.06 16.51
CA LEU A 304 17.05 13.19 17.54
C LEU A 304 18.05 12.22 18.19
N ARG A 305 19.18 11.95 17.53
CA ARG A 305 20.27 11.08 18.05
C ARG A 305 21.38 11.86 18.77
N CYS A 306 21.25 13.18 18.95
CA CYS A 306 22.25 14.06 19.56
C CYS A 306 23.69 13.83 19.06
N SER A 307 23.86 13.48 17.78
CA SER A 307 25.18 13.18 17.24
C SER A 307 25.92 14.48 16.90
N PRO A 308 27.14 14.73 17.43
CA PRO A 308 27.85 15.98 17.15
C PRO A 308 28.21 16.09 15.67
N SER A 309 28.09 17.30 15.14
CA SER A 309 28.51 17.63 13.77
C SER A 309 30.03 17.48 13.65
N GLY A 310 30.48 16.42 12.97
CA GLY A 310 31.90 16.21 12.68
C GLY A 310 32.53 17.45 12.04
N ALA A 311 33.65 17.87 12.64
CA ALA A 311 34.44 19.05 12.28
C ALA A 311 34.80 19.10 10.79
N ALA A 312 34.90 20.32 10.27
CA ALA A 312 35.39 20.63 8.95
C ALA A 312 36.76 19.99 8.70
N ARG A 313 36.87 19.16 7.65
CA ARG A 313 38.19 18.81 7.08
C ARG A 313 38.60 19.92 6.09
N PRO A 314 39.83 20.44 6.15
CA PRO A 314 40.34 21.34 5.13
C PRO A 314 40.51 20.61 3.80
N HIS A 315 40.37 21.35 2.71
CA HIS A 315 40.62 20.92 1.33
C HIS A 315 42.02 20.30 1.16
N PRO A 316 42.15 19.23 0.35
CA PRO A 316 43.36 18.97 -0.40
C PRO A 316 43.17 19.44 -1.84
N SER A 317 44.10 20.26 -2.28
CA SER A 317 44.29 20.67 -3.68
C SER A 317 44.66 19.48 -4.56
N ILE A 318 44.25 19.59 -5.83
CA ILE A 318 44.55 18.71 -6.95
C ILE A 318 46.07 18.69 -7.21
N SER A 319 46.72 17.53 -7.10
CA SER A 319 47.75 17.03 -8.04
C SER A 319 48.44 15.76 -7.49
N SER A 320 48.77 14.84 -8.41
CA SER A 320 49.56 13.60 -8.27
C SER A 320 48.89 12.44 -7.51
N LYS A 321 48.28 11.44 -8.17
CA LYS A 321 48.87 10.29 -8.90
C LYS A 321 49.81 9.41 -8.04
N MET A 322 49.41 8.14 -7.96
CA MET A 322 50.21 6.90 -7.87
C MET A 322 50.42 6.20 -6.52
N SER A 323 50.31 4.87 -6.65
CA SER A 323 50.72 3.76 -5.78
C SER A 323 49.82 3.53 -4.54
N ALA A 324 49.00 2.49 -4.52
CA ALA A 324 49.31 1.06 -4.51
C ALA A 324 49.82 0.56 -3.14
N LEU A 325 49.13 -0.46 -2.63
CA LEU A 325 49.71 -1.59 -1.91
C LEU A 325 50.48 -1.30 -0.62
N SER A 326 49.74 -1.17 0.48
CA SER A 326 50.01 -1.71 1.83
C SER A 326 48.94 -1.08 2.73
N PHE A 327 48.21 -1.75 3.61
CA PHE A 327 48.59 -2.80 4.52
C PHE A 327 47.28 -3.44 4.99
N ARG A 328 47.09 -4.71 4.65
CA ARG A 328 46.09 -5.59 5.28
C ARG A 328 46.66 -5.95 6.66
N ALA A 329 45.78 -6.21 7.62
CA ALA A 329 46.06 -6.81 8.94
C ALA A 329 46.53 -5.85 10.06
N SER A 330 45.54 -5.40 10.84
CA SER A 330 45.50 -5.24 12.31
C SER A 330 44.33 -4.28 12.55
N GLU A 331 43.11 -4.70 12.85
CA GLU A 331 42.70 -5.23 14.15
C GLU A 331 41.36 -5.96 13.98
N ALA A 332 41.41 -7.29 14.03
CA ALA A 332 40.31 -8.09 14.51
C ALA A 332 40.68 -8.50 15.94
N LEU A 333 40.25 -7.74 16.96
CA LEU A 333 40.02 -8.23 18.34
C LEU A 333 39.56 -7.06 19.24
N SER A 334 38.28 -7.04 19.64
CA SER A 334 37.81 -6.51 20.93
C SER A 334 36.28 -6.54 20.99
N LEU A 335 35.75 -7.66 21.47
CA LEU A 335 34.41 -7.77 22.07
C LEU A 335 34.23 -6.73 23.18
N THR A 336 33.07 -6.05 23.24
CA THR A 336 32.26 -6.06 24.48
C THR A 336 30.81 -5.63 24.24
N VAL A 337 29.92 -6.48 24.73
CA VAL A 337 28.49 -6.27 24.98
C VAL A 337 28.28 -5.07 25.91
N LYS A 338 27.32 -4.19 25.59
CA LYS A 338 26.66 -3.31 26.58
C LYS A 338 25.14 -3.39 26.40
N THR A 339 24.51 -3.97 27.40
CA THR A 339 23.08 -3.98 27.72
C THR A 339 22.53 -2.55 27.91
N LEU A 340 21.36 -2.25 27.34
CA LEU A 340 20.60 -1.01 27.56
C LEU A 340 19.60 -1.17 28.73
N PRO A 341 19.34 -0.15 29.57
CA PRO A 341 18.47 -0.25 30.74
C PRO A 341 16.99 0.03 30.43
N THR A 342 16.14 -0.56 31.27
CA THR A 342 14.69 -0.80 31.20
C THR A 342 13.75 0.41 31.38
N GLU A 343 14.22 1.66 31.22
CA GLU A 343 13.34 2.86 31.27
C GLU A 343 12.90 3.39 29.88
N GLU A 344 13.43 2.84 28.79
CA GLU A 344 13.05 3.20 27.39
C GLU A 344 11.67 2.66 26.95
N ALA A 345 11.07 1.73 27.69
CA ALA A 345 9.88 0.98 27.25
C ALA A 345 8.53 1.67 27.50
N THR A 346 8.43 2.56 28.49
CA THR A 346 7.16 3.18 28.90
C THR A 346 6.91 4.55 28.27
N PHE A 347 7.96 5.31 27.93
CA PHE A 347 7.82 6.63 27.27
C PHE A 347 7.59 6.51 25.74
N THR A 348 8.03 5.39 25.13
CA THR A 348 7.81 5.06 23.72
C THR A 348 6.38 4.60 23.39
N ALA A 349 5.59 4.19 24.39
CA ALA A 349 4.21 3.76 24.22
C ALA A 349 3.23 4.93 23.97
N ASN A 350 3.41 6.06 24.68
CA ASN A 350 2.46 7.18 24.64
C ASN A 350 2.64 8.09 23.41
N MET A 351 3.85 8.18 22.85
CA MET A 351 4.10 8.91 21.60
C MET A 351 3.69 8.12 20.35
N ARG A 352 3.62 6.78 20.44
CA ARG A 352 3.09 5.88 19.40
C ARG A 352 1.57 6.00 19.25
N ALA A 353 0.83 6.29 20.32
CA ALA A 353 -0.63 6.43 20.29
C ALA A 353 -1.09 7.64 19.45
N PHE A 354 -0.42 8.80 19.59
CA PHE A 354 -0.74 10.00 18.80
C PHE A 354 -0.19 9.96 17.37
N LEU A 355 0.90 9.22 17.14
CA LEU A 355 1.40 8.86 15.80
C LEU A 355 0.44 7.94 15.04
N PHE A 356 -0.48 7.24 15.72
CA PHE A 356 -1.41 6.30 15.09
C PHE A 356 -2.57 7.02 14.39
N PHE A 357 -3.24 7.97 15.06
CA PHE A 357 -4.47 8.56 14.51
C PHE A 357 -4.29 9.42 13.25
N GLY A 358 -3.14 10.08 13.08
CA GLY A 358 -2.89 10.96 11.92
C GLY A 358 -2.24 10.28 10.71
N LEU A 359 -1.40 9.24 10.93
CA LEU A 359 -0.76 8.48 9.86
C LEU A 359 -1.65 7.36 9.31
N VAL A 360 -2.60 6.85 10.09
CA VAL A 360 -3.59 5.85 9.64
C VAL A 360 -4.48 6.42 8.54
N ALA A 361 -4.87 7.69 8.57
CA ALA A 361 -5.83 8.22 7.60
C ALA A 361 -5.26 8.50 6.19
N VAL A 362 -3.93 8.63 6.01
CA VAL A 362 -3.34 9.01 4.70
C VAL A 362 -2.25 8.04 4.23
N ALA A 363 -1.71 7.17 5.09
CA ALA A 363 -0.82 6.06 4.68
C ALA A 363 -1.54 4.71 4.56
N LEU A 364 -2.81 4.59 4.96
CA LEU A 364 -3.66 3.48 4.54
C LEU A 364 -4.17 3.73 3.11
N ALA A 365 -3.32 3.40 2.14
CA ALA A 365 -3.86 2.69 0.99
C ALA A 365 -4.14 1.26 1.50
N ASP A 366 -5.40 0.95 1.82
CA ASP A 366 -5.96 -0.36 2.21
C ASP A 366 -4.93 -1.48 2.44
N VAL A 367 -4.16 -1.44 3.53
CA VAL A 367 -3.45 -2.62 4.02
C VAL A 367 -4.44 -3.32 4.94
N THR A 368 -4.96 -4.45 4.49
CA THR A 368 -5.90 -5.27 5.27
C THR A 368 -5.15 -5.84 6.48
N ARG A 369 -5.69 -5.57 7.68
CA ARG A 369 -5.24 -6.16 8.94
C ARG A 369 -6.25 -7.22 9.36
N PHE A 370 -5.77 -8.25 10.07
CA PHE A 370 -6.56 -9.41 10.47
C PHE A 370 -6.60 -9.58 12.00
N GLU A 371 -6.49 -8.46 12.74
CA GLU A 371 -6.41 -8.49 14.22
C GLU A 371 -7.69 -9.09 14.80
N GLY A 372 -7.53 -10.22 15.52
CA GLY A 372 -8.65 -10.95 16.10
C GLY A 372 -9.47 -11.79 15.11
N ASP A 373 -9.13 -11.80 13.81
CA ASP A 373 -9.74 -12.72 12.86
C ASP A 373 -9.31 -14.16 13.16
N LYS A 374 -10.18 -15.13 12.88
CA LYS A 374 -9.93 -16.55 13.16
C LYS A 374 -10.13 -17.42 11.94
N VAL A 375 -9.49 -18.58 11.93
CA VAL A 375 -9.77 -19.66 10.97
C VAL A 375 -10.38 -20.84 11.71
N PHE A 376 -11.59 -21.24 11.32
CA PHE A 376 -12.31 -22.38 11.85
C PHE A 376 -12.26 -23.53 10.87
N ARG A 377 -12.21 -24.76 11.38
CA ARG A 377 -12.56 -25.97 10.66
C ARG A 377 -13.92 -26.45 11.13
N LEU A 378 -14.88 -26.57 10.23
CA LEU A 378 -16.22 -27.11 10.50
C LEU A 378 -16.32 -28.52 9.91
N LYS A 379 -16.96 -29.46 10.63
CA LYS A 379 -17.12 -30.85 10.21
C LYS A 379 -18.60 -31.20 10.04
N PRO A 380 -19.17 -30.98 8.84
CA PRO A 380 -20.59 -31.22 8.59
C PRO A 380 -20.89 -32.71 8.39
N HIS A 381 -21.37 -33.41 9.43
CA HIS A 381 -21.81 -34.81 9.33
C HIS A 381 -23.28 -35.03 8.91
N LEU A 382 -24.10 -33.96 8.93
CA LEU A 382 -25.54 -34.05 8.65
C LEU A 382 -25.94 -33.03 7.58
N ALA A 383 -27.02 -33.33 6.83
CA ALA A 383 -27.47 -32.47 5.74
C ALA A 383 -27.82 -31.05 6.21
N HIS A 384 -28.36 -30.90 7.43
CA HIS A 384 -28.66 -29.58 7.98
C HIS A 384 -27.39 -28.79 8.36
N HIS A 385 -26.25 -29.45 8.63
CA HIS A 385 -24.97 -28.77 8.85
C HIS A 385 -24.52 -28.05 7.58
N VAL A 386 -24.60 -28.74 6.43
CA VAL A 386 -24.25 -28.17 5.12
C VAL A 386 -25.13 -26.96 4.80
N THR A 387 -26.44 -27.07 5.03
CA THR A 387 -27.38 -25.95 4.84
C THR A 387 -27.01 -24.78 5.75
N LEU A 388 -26.72 -25.02 7.03
CA LEU A 388 -26.35 -23.98 7.98
C LEU A 388 -25.07 -23.23 7.58
N ILE A 389 -24.04 -23.94 7.11
CA ILE A 389 -22.79 -23.32 6.62
C ILE A 389 -23.06 -22.44 5.39
N LYS A 390 -23.91 -22.90 4.47
CA LYS A 390 -24.30 -22.13 3.27
C LYS A 390 -25.11 -20.88 3.64
N GLU A 391 -26.04 -20.99 4.57
CA GLU A 391 -26.81 -19.85 5.08
C GLU A 391 -25.91 -18.84 5.82
N LEU A 392 -24.95 -19.33 6.61
CA LEU A 392 -23.96 -18.49 7.28
C LEU A 392 -23.17 -17.66 6.25
N ALA A 393 -22.66 -18.30 5.19
CA ALA A 393 -21.92 -17.65 4.12
C ALA A 393 -22.73 -16.61 3.32
N GLN A 394 -24.07 -16.73 3.29
CA GLN A 394 -24.93 -15.72 2.67
C GLN A 394 -25.21 -14.53 3.61
N SER A 395 -25.14 -14.76 4.92
CA SER A 395 -25.46 -13.76 5.95
C SER A 395 -24.28 -12.86 6.32
N ILE A 396 -23.06 -13.38 6.21
CA ILE A 396 -21.82 -12.71 6.62
C ILE A 396 -20.74 -12.88 5.56
N ASP A 397 -19.82 -11.93 5.52
CA ASP A 397 -18.65 -11.97 4.63
C ASP A 397 -17.59 -12.91 5.23
N VAL A 398 -17.46 -14.10 4.63
CA VAL A 398 -16.59 -15.21 5.06
C VAL A 398 -15.68 -15.61 3.92
N ASP A 399 -14.37 -15.70 4.18
CA ASP A 399 -13.39 -16.17 3.22
C ASP A 399 -13.23 -17.69 3.36
N PHE A 400 -13.58 -18.43 2.31
CA PHE A 400 -13.47 -19.88 2.26
C PHE A 400 -12.02 -20.29 1.89
N TRP A 401 -11.38 -21.05 2.79
CA TRP A 401 -10.03 -21.57 2.57
C TRP A 401 -10.05 -22.96 1.95
N SER A 402 -10.96 -23.83 2.39
CA SER A 402 -11.19 -25.16 1.80
C SER A 402 -12.61 -25.65 2.16
N PRO A 403 -13.47 -26.06 1.21
CA PRO A 403 -13.34 -25.86 -0.22
C PRO A 403 -13.34 -24.35 -0.59
N ASP A 404 -13.20 -23.98 -1.86
CA ASP A 404 -13.06 -22.56 -2.26
C ASP A 404 -14.36 -21.76 -2.33
N SER A 405 -15.51 -22.40 -2.15
CA SER A 405 -16.78 -21.70 -1.95
C SER A 405 -17.80 -22.50 -1.13
N ALA A 406 -18.80 -21.80 -0.60
CA ALA A 406 -19.88 -22.41 0.17
C ALA A 406 -20.67 -23.45 -0.64
N GLU A 407 -20.81 -23.26 -1.96
CA GLU A 407 -21.55 -24.14 -2.85
C GLU A 407 -20.95 -25.56 -2.90
N GLN A 408 -19.64 -25.69 -2.71
CA GLN A 408 -18.89 -26.95 -2.73
C GLN A 408 -18.92 -27.73 -1.41
N VAL A 409 -19.51 -27.16 -0.36
CA VAL A 409 -19.60 -27.85 0.93
C VAL A 409 -20.55 -29.06 0.81
N THR A 410 -20.03 -30.22 1.19
CA THR A 410 -20.73 -31.52 1.25
C THR A 410 -20.60 -32.15 2.63
N ILE A 411 -21.35 -33.23 2.87
CA ILE A 411 -21.26 -34.01 4.10
C ILE A 411 -19.86 -34.65 4.19
N ASP A 412 -19.30 -34.70 5.40
CA ASP A 412 -18.00 -35.29 5.76
C ASP A 412 -16.78 -34.64 5.11
N THR A 413 -16.93 -33.44 4.54
CA THR A 413 -15.82 -32.62 4.05
C THR A 413 -15.44 -31.58 5.10
N ASP A 414 -14.20 -31.60 5.59
CA ASP A 414 -13.66 -30.53 6.44
C ASP A 414 -13.79 -29.17 5.74
N VAL A 415 -14.40 -28.19 6.42
CA VAL A 415 -14.62 -26.84 5.88
C VAL A 415 -13.80 -25.81 6.66
N ASP A 416 -12.75 -25.29 6.05
CA ASP A 416 -11.89 -24.26 6.61
C ASP A 416 -12.37 -22.88 6.18
N ILE A 417 -12.77 -22.04 7.14
CA ILE A 417 -13.26 -20.67 6.90
C ILE A 417 -12.49 -19.64 7.72
N HIS A 418 -12.04 -18.57 7.07
CA HIS A 418 -11.58 -17.35 7.73
C HIS A 418 -12.78 -16.45 8.03
N VAL A 419 -12.95 -16.15 9.31
CA VAL A 419 -14.02 -15.30 9.84
C VAL A 419 -13.42 -14.00 10.38
N PRO A 420 -13.83 -12.84 9.83
CA PRO A 420 -13.47 -11.54 10.39
C PRO A 420 -13.94 -11.36 11.83
N ALA A 421 -13.14 -10.69 12.66
CA ALA A 421 -13.39 -10.48 14.10
C ALA A 421 -14.80 -9.94 14.39
N LYS A 422 -15.30 -9.05 13.51
CA LYS A 422 -16.65 -8.45 13.60
C LYS A 422 -17.81 -9.46 13.52
N TYR A 423 -17.59 -10.65 12.97
CA TYR A 423 -18.61 -11.69 12.80
C TYR A 423 -18.47 -12.86 13.78
N LEU A 424 -17.42 -12.89 14.60
CA LEU A 424 -17.16 -14.02 15.52
C LEU A 424 -18.32 -14.30 16.47
N ASN A 425 -19.00 -13.28 16.99
CA ASN A 425 -20.16 -13.48 17.88
C ASN A 425 -21.30 -14.22 17.18
N ILE A 426 -21.53 -13.92 15.89
CA ILE A 426 -22.56 -14.60 15.09
C ILE A 426 -22.15 -16.05 14.90
N VAL A 427 -20.89 -16.30 14.48
CA VAL A 427 -20.38 -17.65 14.24
C VAL A 427 -20.40 -18.49 15.53
N TYR A 428 -19.92 -17.98 16.66
CA TYR A 428 -19.98 -18.70 17.94
C TYR A 428 -21.41 -18.99 18.37
N THR A 429 -22.34 -18.04 18.19
CA THR A 429 -23.75 -18.28 18.51
C THR A 429 -24.32 -19.40 17.65
N THR A 430 -24.11 -19.34 16.33
CA THR A 430 -24.53 -20.38 15.37
C THR A 430 -23.92 -21.74 15.67
N LEU A 431 -22.62 -21.79 15.98
CA LEU A 431 -21.94 -23.04 16.32
C LEU A 431 -22.37 -23.59 17.69
N SER A 432 -22.65 -22.72 18.68
CA SER A 432 -23.15 -23.16 20.00
C SER A 432 -24.60 -23.66 19.98
N GLN A 433 -25.41 -23.17 19.04
CA GLN A 433 -26.80 -23.56 18.84
C GLN A 433 -26.94 -24.75 17.88
N SER A 434 -25.87 -25.11 17.19
CA SER A 434 -25.81 -26.30 16.34
C SER A 434 -25.00 -27.40 16.99
N ASP A 435 -25.12 -28.60 16.44
CA ASP A 435 -24.36 -29.79 16.80
C ASP A 435 -23.16 -30.02 15.86
N ILE A 436 -22.70 -28.96 15.18
CA ILE A 436 -21.55 -29.01 14.26
C ILE A 436 -20.26 -29.10 15.07
N GLU A 437 -19.53 -30.21 14.91
CA GLU A 437 -18.16 -30.34 15.40
C GLU A 437 -17.26 -29.32 14.67
N HIS A 438 -16.44 -28.59 15.44
CA HIS A 438 -15.55 -27.59 14.89
C HIS A 438 -14.27 -27.45 15.71
N ASP A 439 -13.21 -27.04 15.02
CA ASP A 439 -11.91 -26.72 15.59
C ASP A 439 -11.52 -25.27 15.24
N ILE A 440 -10.78 -24.59 16.11
CA ILE A 440 -10.14 -23.31 15.76
C ILE A 440 -8.71 -23.63 15.31
N LEU A 441 -8.47 -23.52 14.00
CA LEU A 441 -7.15 -23.78 13.40
C LEU A 441 -6.18 -22.64 13.70
N ILE A 442 -6.67 -21.40 13.61
CA ILE A 442 -5.88 -20.19 13.84
C ILE A 442 -6.66 -19.26 14.76
N GLU A 443 -6.12 -19.06 15.97
CA GLU A 443 -6.72 -18.23 17.03
C GLU A 443 -6.62 -16.72 16.76
N ASP A 444 -5.56 -16.28 16.09
CA ASP A 444 -5.35 -14.90 15.66
C ASP A 444 -4.61 -14.90 14.33
N LEU A 445 -5.34 -14.53 13.28
CA LEU A 445 -4.82 -14.55 11.91
C LEU A 445 -3.73 -13.51 11.68
N GLN A 446 -3.79 -12.35 12.33
CA GLN A 446 -2.74 -11.34 12.22
C GLN A 446 -1.42 -11.85 12.79
N ASN A 447 -1.46 -12.52 13.95
CA ASN A 447 -0.28 -13.14 14.54
C ASN A 447 0.28 -14.26 13.66
N ALA A 448 -0.58 -15.04 13.00
CA ALA A 448 -0.15 -16.07 12.05
C ALA A 448 0.52 -15.46 10.81
N VAL A 449 -0.02 -14.35 10.27
CA VAL A 449 0.58 -13.60 9.16
C VAL A 449 1.96 -13.06 9.55
N ASP A 450 2.06 -12.40 10.70
CA ASP A 450 3.32 -11.81 11.19
C ASP A 450 4.34 -12.90 11.56
N GLY A 451 3.85 -14.06 12.02
CA GLY A 451 4.64 -15.25 12.34
C GLY A 451 5.10 -16.08 11.14
N GLN A 452 4.62 -15.79 9.92
CA GLN A 452 5.03 -16.54 8.72
C GLN A 452 6.55 -16.42 8.46
N ALA A 453 7.15 -15.28 8.82
CA ALA A 453 8.59 -15.01 8.69
C ALA A 453 9.41 -15.53 9.90
N ASP A 454 9.34 -16.83 10.17
CA ASP A 454 9.88 -17.47 11.37
C ASP A 454 11.42 -17.68 11.36
N SER A 455 12.06 -17.60 10.20
CA SER A 455 13.48 -17.93 10.02
C SER A 455 14.41 -16.70 10.08
N GLY A 456 14.04 -15.67 10.85
CA GLY A 456 14.82 -14.43 11.03
C GLY A 456 14.62 -13.38 9.93
N PRO A 457 15.31 -12.22 10.01
CA PRO A 457 15.06 -11.09 9.12
C PRO A 457 15.32 -11.42 7.65
N SER A 458 14.42 -10.98 6.76
CA SER A 458 14.55 -11.19 5.33
C SER A 458 15.87 -10.60 4.81
N PRO A 459 16.64 -11.35 4.01
CA PRO A 459 17.85 -10.84 3.39
C PRO A 459 17.55 -9.66 2.46
N ARG A 460 18.57 -8.83 2.18
CA ARG A 460 18.45 -7.74 1.19
C ARG A 460 18.32 -8.23 -0.26
N ALA A 461 18.41 -9.54 -0.47
CA ALA A 461 18.42 -10.21 -1.77
C ALA A 461 17.57 -11.48 -1.69
N HIS A 462 17.29 -12.09 -2.84
CA HIS A 462 16.57 -13.35 -2.99
C HIS A 462 17.09 -14.48 -2.07
N SER A 463 16.16 -15.32 -1.56
CA SER A 463 16.48 -16.56 -0.84
C SER A 463 15.49 -17.68 -1.17
N TYR A 464 15.98 -18.90 -1.38
CA TYR A 464 15.16 -20.09 -1.64
C TYR A 464 14.43 -20.65 -0.41
N THR A 465 14.68 -20.09 0.77
CA THR A 465 14.07 -20.51 2.05
C THR A 465 13.25 -19.37 2.68
N LYS A 466 12.88 -18.39 1.87
CA LYS A 466 12.09 -17.21 2.24
C LYS A 466 11.03 -16.97 1.18
N TYR A 467 9.92 -16.32 1.56
CA TYR A 467 8.95 -15.85 0.57
C TYR A 467 9.44 -14.53 -0.05
N ASN A 468 9.79 -14.57 -1.33
CA ASN A 468 10.38 -13.44 -2.03
C ASN A 468 9.30 -12.53 -2.64
N LYS A 469 9.51 -11.21 -2.60
CA LYS A 469 8.66 -10.26 -3.33
C LYS A 469 8.84 -10.42 -4.83
N TRP A 470 7.86 -9.97 -5.63
CA TRP A 470 7.96 -10.07 -7.09
C TRP A 470 9.25 -9.44 -7.64
N SER A 471 9.66 -8.28 -7.12
CA SER A 471 10.90 -7.60 -7.55
C SER A 471 12.14 -8.48 -7.37
N ASP A 472 12.18 -9.26 -6.28
CA ASP A 472 13.31 -10.13 -5.97
C ASP A 472 13.28 -11.38 -6.85
N ILE A 473 12.09 -11.94 -7.12
CA ILE A 473 11.89 -13.04 -8.08
C ILE A 473 12.30 -12.60 -9.48
N GLN A 474 11.92 -11.39 -9.92
CA GLN A 474 12.29 -10.85 -11.22
C GLN A 474 13.81 -10.70 -11.36
N ALA A 475 14.47 -10.09 -10.37
CA ALA A 475 15.93 -9.95 -10.36
C ALA A 475 16.63 -11.32 -10.31
N TRP A 476 16.06 -12.28 -9.58
CA TRP A 476 16.54 -13.65 -9.53
C TRP A 476 16.46 -14.35 -10.89
N MET A 477 15.33 -14.24 -11.60
CA MET A 477 15.17 -14.79 -12.95
C MET A 477 16.23 -14.23 -13.90
N ASP A 478 16.50 -12.93 -13.82
CA ASP A 478 17.54 -12.28 -14.61
C ASP A 478 18.93 -12.85 -14.30
N SER A 479 19.25 -12.98 -13.01
CA SER A 479 20.54 -13.50 -12.55
C SER A 479 20.74 -14.97 -12.93
N ILE A 480 19.76 -15.85 -12.66
CA ILE A 480 19.93 -17.29 -12.86
C ILE A 480 20.04 -17.67 -14.33
N ALA A 481 19.31 -16.97 -15.20
CA ALA A 481 19.43 -17.15 -16.65
C ALA A 481 20.77 -16.65 -17.18
N ALA A 482 21.26 -15.51 -16.69
CA ALA A 482 22.55 -14.97 -17.10
C ALA A 482 23.71 -15.87 -16.65
N SER A 483 23.67 -16.37 -15.42
CA SER A 483 24.72 -17.24 -14.87
C SER A 483 24.73 -18.64 -15.48
N ASN A 484 23.63 -19.10 -16.07
CA ASN A 484 23.47 -20.47 -16.58
C ASN A 484 22.93 -20.49 -18.01
N ALA A 485 23.43 -19.60 -18.87
CA ALA A 485 22.94 -19.40 -20.24
C ALA A 485 23.10 -20.62 -21.18
N ASN A 486 23.79 -21.68 -20.73
CA ASN A 486 23.89 -22.98 -21.39
C ASN A 486 22.69 -23.90 -21.09
N LEU A 487 21.95 -23.64 -20.01
CA LEU A 487 20.80 -24.44 -19.57
C LEU A 487 19.51 -23.63 -19.47
N VAL A 488 19.59 -22.32 -19.19
CA VAL A 488 18.43 -21.49 -18.87
C VAL A 488 18.31 -20.34 -19.85
N THR A 489 17.16 -20.22 -20.50
CA THR A 489 16.79 -19.03 -21.29
C THR A 489 15.46 -18.46 -20.78
N LYS A 490 15.20 -17.18 -21.10
CA LYS A 490 13.97 -16.49 -20.69
C LYS A 490 13.14 -16.12 -21.90
N GLN A 491 11.83 -16.23 -21.79
CA GLN A 491 10.88 -15.78 -22.78
C GLN A 491 9.75 -15.02 -22.11
N VAL A 492 9.52 -13.78 -22.55
CA VAL A 492 8.33 -13.02 -22.14
C VAL A 492 7.16 -13.49 -22.99
N ILE A 493 6.13 -14.05 -22.36
CA ILE A 493 4.95 -14.61 -23.04
C ILE A 493 3.80 -13.60 -23.16
N GLY A 494 3.90 -12.48 -22.43
CA GLY A 494 2.92 -11.42 -22.45
C GLY A 494 3.08 -10.47 -21.27
N LYS A 495 2.03 -9.74 -20.94
CA LYS A 495 1.96 -8.86 -19.77
C LYS A 495 0.70 -9.15 -18.97
N THR A 496 0.78 -8.94 -17.66
CA THR A 496 -0.38 -8.91 -16.77
C THR A 496 -1.27 -7.70 -17.03
N TYR A 497 -2.45 -7.67 -16.40
CA TYR A 497 -3.39 -6.56 -16.50
C TYR A 497 -2.76 -5.22 -16.09
N GLU A 498 -1.97 -5.19 -15.03
CA GLU A 498 -1.25 -4.00 -14.56
C GLU A 498 0.09 -3.77 -15.30
N GLY A 499 0.38 -4.55 -16.35
CA GLY A 499 1.47 -4.31 -17.29
C GLY A 499 2.82 -4.91 -16.90
N ARG A 500 2.86 -5.86 -15.95
CA ARG A 500 4.10 -6.57 -15.56
C ARG A 500 4.43 -7.67 -16.57
N PRO A 501 5.70 -7.85 -16.97
CA PRO A 501 6.07 -8.88 -17.95
C PRO A 501 5.95 -10.29 -17.36
N MET A 502 5.16 -11.15 -18.01
CA MET A 502 5.07 -12.58 -17.66
C MET A 502 6.22 -13.32 -18.34
N THR A 503 7.15 -13.84 -17.55
CA THR A 503 8.40 -14.45 -18.03
C THR A 503 8.44 -15.93 -17.70
N VAL A 504 8.57 -16.76 -18.73
CA VAL A 504 8.83 -18.20 -18.62
C VAL A 504 10.33 -18.43 -18.69
N LEU A 505 10.85 -19.29 -17.81
CA LEU A 505 12.20 -19.83 -17.88
C LEU A 505 12.15 -21.16 -18.63
N LYS A 506 12.91 -21.27 -19.71
CA LYS A 506 13.13 -22.54 -20.41
C LYS A 506 14.41 -23.18 -19.88
N LEU A 507 14.29 -24.36 -19.29
CA LEU A 507 15.39 -25.17 -18.77
C LEU A 507 15.65 -26.35 -19.70
N GLY A 508 16.89 -26.52 -20.16
CA GLY A 508 17.29 -27.63 -21.02
C GLY A 508 18.66 -27.39 -21.65
N ALA A 509 19.44 -28.47 -21.82
CA ALA A 509 20.73 -28.39 -22.49
C ALA A 509 20.56 -27.95 -23.96
N LYS A 510 21.39 -27.03 -24.45
CA LYS A 510 21.34 -26.61 -25.86
C LYS A 510 21.51 -27.82 -26.79
N GLY A 511 20.60 -27.92 -27.76
CA GLY A 511 20.62 -28.96 -28.80
C GLY A 511 20.15 -28.38 -30.13
N SER A 512 20.39 -29.14 -31.22
CA SER A 512 20.01 -28.75 -32.58
C SER A 512 18.56 -29.10 -32.96
N SER A 513 17.90 -29.95 -32.18
CA SER A 513 16.51 -30.39 -32.39
C SER A 513 15.57 -29.84 -31.31
N THR A 514 14.31 -29.66 -31.68
CA THR A 514 13.21 -29.38 -30.74
C THR A 514 13.01 -30.60 -29.84
N LYS A 515 12.93 -30.37 -28.52
CA LYS A 515 12.74 -31.43 -27.53
C LYS A 515 11.27 -31.50 -27.08
N PRO A 516 10.79 -32.68 -26.65
CA PRO A 516 9.57 -32.76 -25.87
C PRO A 516 9.73 -31.94 -24.58
N ALA A 517 8.62 -31.40 -24.08
CA ALA A 517 8.65 -30.43 -22.99
C ALA A 517 7.66 -30.74 -21.88
N ILE A 518 7.98 -30.26 -20.68
CA ILE A 518 7.06 -30.18 -19.54
C ILE A 518 6.78 -28.70 -19.31
N PHE A 519 5.51 -28.32 -19.15
CA PHE A 519 5.14 -27.00 -18.67
C PHE A 519 4.81 -27.08 -17.19
N LEU A 520 5.46 -26.24 -16.39
CA LEU A 520 5.29 -26.17 -14.94
C LEU A 520 5.03 -24.72 -14.55
N ASP A 521 3.88 -24.45 -13.93
CA ASP A 521 3.57 -23.12 -13.43
C ASP A 521 3.22 -23.11 -11.96
N CYS A 522 3.39 -21.93 -11.37
CA CYS A 522 3.19 -21.67 -9.97
C CYS A 522 2.50 -20.32 -9.77
N GLY A 523 1.85 -20.15 -8.61
CA GLY A 523 1.25 -18.88 -8.21
C GLY A 523 0.09 -18.44 -9.11
N ILE A 524 -0.74 -19.39 -9.56
CA ILE A 524 -2.03 -19.08 -10.18
C ILE A 524 -2.91 -18.33 -9.17
N HIS A 525 -3.01 -18.83 -7.94
CA HIS A 525 -3.65 -18.12 -6.84
C HIS A 525 -2.63 -17.33 -6.02
N ALA A 526 -2.95 -16.07 -5.74
CA ALA A 526 -1.99 -15.13 -5.18
C ALA A 526 -1.54 -15.43 -3.74
N ARG A 527 -2.44 -15.96 -2.89
CA ARG A 527 -2.18 -16.26 -1.47
C ARG A 527 -1.33 -17.51 -1.22
N GLU A 528 -1.11 -18.33 -2.25
CA GLU A 528 -0.46 -19.65 -2.18
C GLU A 528 1.07 -19.54 -2.31
N TRP A 529 1.71 -18.82 -1.38
CA TRP A 529 3.11 -18.42 -1.52
C TRP A 529 4.13 -19.57 -1.61
N ILE A 530 3.80 -20.76 -1.11
CA ILE A 530 4.67 -21.94 -1.23
C ILE A 530 4.80 -22.43 -2.68
N SER A 531 3.79 -22.19 -3.52
CA SER A 531 3.84 -22.55 -4.94
C SER A 531 4.94 -21.79 -5.69
N PRO A 532 4.98 -20.44 -5.70
CA PRO A 532 6.11 -19.70 -6.26
C PRO A 532 7.47 -20.07 -5.65
N ALA A 533 7.52 -20.35 -4.35
CA ALA A 533 8.75 -20.78 -3.69
C ALA A 533 9.26 -22.11 -4.25
N PHE A 534 8.36 -23.07 -4.50
CA PHE A 534 8.69 -24.33 -5.15
C PHE A 534 9.22 -24.15 -6.57
N CYS A 535 8.59 -23.33 -7.42
CA CYS A 535 9.12 -23.07 -8.76
C CYS A 535 10.56 -22.52 -8.73
N GLN A 536 10.86 -21.62 -7.79
CA GLN A 536 12.21 -21.09 -7.61
C GLN A 536 13.18 -22.20 -7.16
N TRP A 537 12.76 -23.03 -6.21
CA TRP A 537 13.53 -24.19 -5.76
C TRP A 537 13.77 -25.20 -6.88
N PHE A 538 12.77 -25.44 -7.72
CA PHE A 538 12.88 -26.37 -8.85
C PHE A 538 14.01 -25.95 -9.80
N VAL A 539 14.04 -24.67 -10.17
CA VAL A 539 15.07 -24.12 -11.06
C VAL A 539 16.45 -24.18 -10.41
N LYS A 540 16.56 -23.89 -9.11
CA LYS A 540 17.81 -24.03 -8.34
C LYS A 540 18.34 -25.46 -8.38
N GLU A 541 17.51 -26.43 -8.02
CA GLU A 541 17.90 -27.84 -8.00
C GLU A 541 18.25 -28.34 -9.40
N ALA A 542 17.45 -27.99 -10.40
CA ALA A 542 17.71 -28.37 -11.80
C ALA A 542 19.07 -27.89 -12.30
N VAL A 543 19.43 -26.63 -12.01
CA VAL A 543 20.73 -26.07 -12.41
C VAL A 543 21.88 -26.63 -11.57
N SER A 544 21.71 -26.73 -10.24
CA SER A 544 22.80 -27.12 -9.34
C SER A 544 23.13 -28.61 -9.36
N THR A 545 22.17 -29.45 -9.76
CA THR A 545 22.35 -30.91 -9.84
C THR A 545 22.58 -31.42 -11.27
N TYR A 546 22.50 -30.55 -12.28
CA TYR A 546 22.85 -30.91 -13.65
C TYR A 546 24.33 -31.28 -13.75
N GLY A 547 24.60 -32.49 -14.25
CA GLY A 547 25.93 -33.10 -14.34
C GLY A 547 26.31 -33.97 -13.14
N SER A 548 25.56 -33.92 -12.03
CA SER A 548 25.82 -34.74 -10.82
C SER A 548 24.68 -35.69 -10.48
N ASP A 549 23.42 -35.26 -10.64
CA ASP A 549 22.23 -36.11 -10.52
C ASP A 549 21.88 -36.68 -11.90
N ASN A 550 21.99 -38.01 -12.04
CA ASN A 550 21.77 -38.69 -13.32
C ASN A 550 20.36 -38.48 -13.88
N GLN A 551 19.34 -38.41 -13.02
CA GLN A 551 17.96 -38.25 -13.44
C GLN A 551 17.69 -36.83 -13.97
N MET A 552 18.13 -35.79 -13.25
CA MET A 552 18.01 -34.40 -13.66
C MET A 552 18.84 -34.13 -14.92
N THR A 553 20.04 -34.70 -14.99
CA THR A 553 20.91 -34.61 -16.18
C THR A 553 20.24 -35.25 -17.40
N SER A 554 19.68 -36.46 -17.23
CA SER A 554 18.91 -37.13 -18.28
C SER A 554 17.70 -36.32 -18.73
N LEU A 555 16.96 -35.76 -17.77
CA LEU A 555 15.78 -34.93 -18.03
C LEU A 555 16.14 -33.72 -18.90
N LEU A 556 17.09 -32.88 -18.46
CA LEU A 556 17.45 -31.65 -19.17
C LEU A 556 18.19 -31.89 -20.50
N ASN A 557 18.81 -33.06 -20.66
CA ASN A 557 19.41 -33.46 -21.93
C ASN A 557 18.37 -33.80 -22.99
N GLN A 558 17.28 -34.47 -22.61
CA GLN A 558 16.31 -35.03 -23.55
C GLN A 558 15.00 -34.25 -23.63
N MET A 559 14.68 -33.45 -22.62
CA MET A 559 13.47 -32.65 -22.53
C MET A 559 13.80 -31.19 -22.21
N ASP A 560 12.87 -30.31 -22.56
CA ASP A 560 12.83 -28.94 -22.05
C ASP A 560 11.81 -28.85 -20.89
N VAL A 561 12.08 -28.00 -19.89
CA VAL A 561 11.09 -27.66 -18.85
C VAL A 561 10.82 -26.17 -18.90
N PHE A 562 9.59 -25.79 -19.25
CA PHE A 562 9.13 -24.42 -19.19
C PHE A 562 8.57 -24.14 -17.80
N VAL A 563 9.23 -23.26 -17.05
CA VAL A 563 8.84 -22.88 -15.69
C VAL A 563 8.30 -21.46 -15.69
N LEU A 564 7.05 -21.27 -15.24
CA LEU A 564 6.46 -19.95 -14.97
C LEU A 564 6.39 -19.75 -13.45
N PRO A 565 7.35 -19.03 -12.83
CA PRO A 565 7.44 -18.99 -11.37
C PRO A 565 6.28 -18.29 -10.66
N VAL A 566 5.65 -17.31 -11.31
CA VAL A 566 4.47 -16.60 -10.81
C VAL A 566 3.55 -16.33 -11.99
N PHE A 567 2.40 -16.99 -12.01
CA PHE A 567 1.36 -16.83 -13.01
C PHE A 567 0.59 -15.52 -12.79
N ASN A 568 -0.01 -15.36 -11.60
CA ASN A 568 -0.80 -14.19 -11.22
C ASN A 568 0.07 -13.16 -10.50
N ILE A 569 0.94 -12.48 -11.26
CA ILE A 569 1.94 -11.54 -10.70
C ILE A 569 1.26 -10.36 -9.99
N ASP A 570 0.17 -9.83 -10.55
CA ASP A 570 -0.51 -8.68 -9.98
C ASP A 570 -1.20 -9.03 -8.65
N GLY A 571 -1.87 -10.19 -8.58
CA GLY A 571 -2.42 -10.70 -7.34
C GLY A 571 -1.32 -11.00 -6.32
N TYR A 572 -0.23 -11.66 -6.73
CA TYR A 572 0.89 -11.97 -5.85
C TYR A 572 1.49 -10.70 -5.24
N GLU A 573 1.79 -9.67 -6.04
CA GLU A 573 2.27 -8.39 -5.51
C GLU A 573 1.26 -7.76 -4.53
N TYR A 574 -0.04 -7.84 -4.84
CA TYR A 574 -1.10 -7.32 -3.96
C TYR A 574 -1.15 -8.03 -2.60
N THR A 575 -0.80 -9.31 -2.52
CA THR A 575 -0.68 -10.03 -1.24
C THR A 575 0.51 -9.59 -0.40
N HIS A 576 1.57 -9.08 -1.04
CA HIS A 576 2.77 -8.56 -0.35
C HIS A 576 2.61 -7.10 0.10
N THR A 577 1.66 -6.35 -0.47
CA THR A 577 1.49 -4.92 -0.20
C THR A 577 0.18 -4.52 0.47
N ASN A 578 -0.91 -5.29 0.29
CA ASN A 578 -2.26 -4.88 0.67
C ASN A 578 -3.03 -5.97 1.43
N ASN A 579 -3.51 -7.01 0.74
CA ASN A 579 -4.35 -8.05 1.34
C ASN A 579 -3.70 -9.42 1.16
N ARG A 580 -3.16 -9.98 2.26
CA ARG A 580 -2.47 -11.27 2.28
C ARG A 580 -3.36 -12.45 1.86
N MET A 581 -4.67 -12.35 2.04
CA MET A 581 -5.64 -13.41 1.71
C MET A 581 -6.22 -13.27 0.30
N TRP A 582 -5.73 -12.33 -0.51
CA TRP A 582 -6.18 -12.18 -1.89
C TRP A 582 -5.83 -13.40 -2.74
N ARG A 583 -6.80 -13.90 -3.52
CA ARG A 583 -6.65 -15.07 -4.41
C ARG A 583 -6.56 -14.70 -5.90
N LYS A 584 -7.49 -13.85 -6.35
CA LYS A 584 -7.81 -13.57 -7.77
C LYS A 584 -6.75 -12.74 -8.51
N THR A 585 -6.96 -12.53 -9.81
CA THR A 585 -6.23 -11.51 -10.59
C THR A 585 -6.54 -10.08 -10.11
N ARG A 586 -6.01 -9.04 -10.77
CA ARG A 586 -6.30 -7.62 -10.47
C ARG A 586 -7.01 -6.88 -11.60
N SER A 587 -7.65 -7.62 -12.50
CA SER A 587 -8.41 -7.04 -13.62
C SER A 587 -9.58 -6.18 -13.13
N ARG A 588 -9.85 -5.08 -13.84
CA ARG A 588 -10.97 -4.18 -13.57
C ARG A 588 -11.82 -4.00 -14.81
N ARG A 589 -13.13 -3.96 -14.62
CA ARG A 589 -14.10 -3.68 -15.68
C ARG A 589 -15.01 -2.52 -15.28
N SER A 590 -15.26 -1.63 -16.24
CA SER A 590 -16.24 -0.54 -16.05
C SER A 590 -17.61 -1.13 -15.70
N GLY A 591 -18.23 -0.62 -14.64
CA GLY A 591 -19.55 -1.06 -14.15
C GLY A 591 -19.52 -2.12 -13.05
N SER A 592 -18.36 -2.67 -12.68
CA SER A 592 -18.21 -3.49 -11.46
C SER A 592 -17.32 -2.79 -10.43
N SER A 593 -17.72 -2.86 -9.15
CA SER A 593 -16.89 -2.42 -8.02
C SER A 593 -15.88 -3.48 -7.59
N CYS A 594 -16.09 -4.74 -7.97
CA CYS A 594 -15.24 -5.87 -7.60
C CYS A 594 -14.10 -6.06 -8.60
N VAL A 595 -13.00 -6.65 -8.12
CA VAL A 595 -11.72 -6.70 -8.84
C VAL A 595 -11.28 -8.15 -9.00
N GLY A 596 -10.79 -8.48 -10.19
CA GLY A 596 -10.20 -9.77 -10.52
C GLY A 596 -11.20 -10.91 -10.73
N ALA A 597 -10.76 -11.89 -11.51
CA ALA A 597 -11.37 -13.20 -11.64
C ALA A 597 -10.45 -14.28 -11.06
N ASP A 598 -11.00 -15.45 -10.75
CA ASP A 598 -10.20 -16.63 -10.41
C ASP A 598 -9.54 -17.15 -11.70
N PRO A 599 -8.20 -17.08 -11.80
CA PRO A 599 -7.50 -17.55 -13.00
C PRO A 599 -7.68 -19.06 -13.24
N ASN A 600 -7.92 -19.87 -12.20
CA ASN A 600 -8.19 -21.30 -12.32
C ASN A 600 -9.69 -21.64 -12.44
N ARG A 601 -10.52 -20.64 -12.78
CA ARG A 601 -11.90 -20.80 -13.27
C ARG A 601 -12.11 -20.18 -14.65
N ASN A 602 -11.05 -19.65 -15.24
CA ASN A 602 -11.14 -18.83 -16.45
C ASN A 602 -10.70 -19.58 -17.72
N PHE A 603 -10.12 -20.78 -17.63
CA PHE A 603 -9.77 -21.56 -18.81
C PHE A 603 -11.01 -22.15 -19.50
N ASN A 604 -10.89 -22.47 -20.78
CA ASN A 604 -12.00 -22.99 -21.57
C ASN A 604 -12.20 -24.51 -21.41
N ALA A 605 -12.48 -24.97 -20.19
CA ALA A 605 -12.76 -26.38 -19.86
C ALA A 605 -14.01 -26.45 -18.99
N GLY A 606 -15.14 -26.83 -19.59
CA GLY A 606 -16.45 -26.77 -18.91
C GLY A 606 -16.80 -25.37 -18.35
N TRP A 607 -16.22 -24.31 -18.92
CA TRP A 607 -16.12 -22.98 -18.29
C TRP A 607 -17.40 -22.49 -17.61
N CYS A 608 -17.26 -22.12 -16.34
CA CYS A 608 -18.31 -21.54 -15.49
C CYS A 608 -19.58 -22.40 -15.30
N THR A 609 -19.52 -23.72 -15.53
CA THR A 609 -20.69 -24.60 -15.40
C THR A 609 -20.90 -25.16 -13.97
N LEU A 610 -19.83 -25.43 -13.22
CA LEU A 610 -19.89 -25.88 -11.82
C LEU A 610 -18.64 -25.49 -11.03
N GLY A 611 -18.78 -25.38 -9.69
CA GLY A 611 -17.67 -24.99 -8.81
C GLY A 611 -17.05 -23.62 -9.12
N ALA A 612 -17.81 -22.74 -9.77
CA ALA A 612 -17.41 -21.41 -10.20
C ALA A 612 -18.61 -20.45 -10.10
N SER A 613 -18.34 -19.15 -10.05
CA SER A 613 -19.38 -18.13 -9.94
C SER A 613 -19.35 -17.16 -11.12
N SER A 614 -20.52 -16.70 -11.56
CA SER A 614 -20.64 -15.59 -12.53
C SER A 614 -20.65 -14.21 -11.84
N SER A 615 -20.65 -14.17 -10.51
CA SER A 615 -20.60 -12.92 -9.74
C SER A 615 -19.17 -12.38 -9.65
N PRO A 616 -18.88 -11.14 -10.11
CA PRO A 616 -17.54 -10.55 -10.04
C PRO A 616 -16.95 -10.43 -8.64
N CYS A 617 -17.80 -10.46 -7.61
CA CYS A 617 -17.39 -10.32 -6.22
C CYS A 617 -17.05 -11.67 -5.57
N SER A 618 -17.44 -12.79 -6.17
CA SER A 618 -17.04 -14.11 -5.69
C SER A 618 -15.53 -14.34 -5.85
N ASP A 619 -14.92 -15.06 -4.92
CA ASP A 619 -13.54 -15.52 -5.05
C ASP A 619 -13.36 -16.56 -6.14
N THR A 620 -14.43 -17.26 -6.53
CA THR A 620 -14.46 -18.21 -7.65
C THR A 620 -15.05 -17.61 -8.93
N PHE A 621 -15.02 -16.27 -9.06
CA PHE A 621 -15.51 -15.59 -10.26
C PHE A 621 -14.81 -16.12 -11.52
N CYS A 622 -15.55 -16.74 -12.43
CA CYS A 622 -15.02 -17.41 -13.62
C CYS A 622 -14.51 -16.46 -14.72
N GLY A 623 -14.62 -15.15 -14.51
CA GLY A 623 -14.36 -14.13 -15.52
C GLY A 623 -15.56 -13.88 -16.42
N TYR A 624 -15.41 -12.99 -17.39
CA TYR A 624 -16.54 -12.58 -18.24
C TYR A 624 -16.74 -13.47 -19.46
N THR A 625 -15.68 -14.13 -19.89
CA THR A 625 -15.64 -15.13 -20.96
C THR A 625 -14.48 -16.09 -20.65
N PRO A 626 -14.43 -17.28 -21.26
CA PRO A 626 -13.22 -18.09 -21.23
C PRO A 626 -12.01 -17.27 -21.70
N GLU A 627 -10.90 -17.41 -21.01
CA GLU A 627 -9.64 -16.69 -21.24
C GLU A 627 -9.79 -15.15 -21.24
N SER A 628 -10.73 -14.61 -20.44
CA SER A 628 -10.90 -13.15 -20.28
C SER A 628 -9.73 -12.49 -19.54
N GLU A 629 -9.09 -13.22 -18.64
CA GLU A 629 -7.93 -12.71 -17.91
C GLU A 629 -6.70 -12.76 -18.83
N ILE A 630 -5.99 -11.64 -18.96
CA ILE A 630 -4.86 -11.55 -19.89
C ILE A 630 -3.73 -12.50 -19.49
N GLU A 631 -3.57 -12.77 -18.20
CA GLU A 631 -2.62 -13.74 -17.66
C GLU A 631 -2.94 -15.16 -18.16
N VAL A 632 -4.21 -15.56 -18.05
CA VAL A 632 -4.72 -16.85 -18.53
C VAL A 632 -4.56 -16.96 -20.04
N LYS A 633 -4.94 -15.90 -20.76
CA LYS A 633 -4.80 -15.83 -22.21
C LYS A 633 -3.34 -15.99 -22.67
N ASN A 634 -2.39 -15.31 -22.02
CA ASN A 634 -0.97 -15.41 -22.37
C ASN A 634 -0.44 -16.84 -22.22
N VAL A 635 -0.82 -17.53 -21.14
CA VAL A 635 -0.40 -18.93 -20.89
C VAL A 635 -1.10 -19.88 -21.86
N ALA A 636 -2.41 -19.71 -22.07
CA ALA A 636 -3.16 -20.52 -23.02
C ALA A 636 -2.62 -20.38 -24.45
N ASP A 637 -2.31 -19.15 -24.89
CA ASP A 637 -1.68 -18.88 -26.19
C ASP A 637 -0.29 -19.53 -26.29
N PHE A 638 0.54 -19.44 -25.25
CA PHE A 638 1.86 -20.08 -25.21
C PHE A 638 1.78 -21.60 -25.33
N ILE A 639 0.89 -22.24 -24.56
CA ILE A 639 0.72 -23.69 -24.60
C ILE A 639 0.13 -24.12 -25.96
N ARG A 640 -0.87 -23.42 -26.49
CA ARG A 640 -1.42 -23.70 -27.84
C ARG A 640 -0.35 -23.63 -28.93
N GLN A 641 0.57 -22.67 -28.85
CA GLN A 641 1.70 -22.53 -29.80
C GLN A 641 2.73 -23.67 -29.66
N ASN A 642 2.89 -24.24 -28.46
CA ASN A 642 3.89 -25.27 -28.16
C ASN A 642 3.30 -26.68 -27.95
N LYS A 643 2.00 -26.87 -28.22
CA LYS A 643 1.25 -28.08 -27.86
C LYS A 643 1.83 -29.38 -28.41
N GLN A 644 2.48 -29.33 -29.58
CA GLN A 644 3.10 -30.51 -30.19
C GLN A 644 4.31 -31.02 -29.39
N ASN A 645 4.96 -30.12 -28.66
CA ASN A 645 6.16 -30.42 -27.88
C ASN A 645 5.82 -30.69 -26.42
N ILE A 646 4.83 -30.00 -25.84
CA ILE A 646 4.45 -30.16 -24.43
C ILE A 646 3.76 -31.51 -24.23
N LYS A 647 4.34 -32.36 -23.37
CA LYS A 647 3.86 -33.72 -23.05
C LYS A 647 3.29 -33.83 -21.65
N ALA A 648 3.63 -32.89 -20.77
CA ALA A 648 3.07 -32.81 -19.43
C ALA A 648 2.80 -31.35 -19.02
N TYR A 649 1.74 -31.17 -18.23
CA TYR A 649 1.34 -29.90 -17.63
C TYR A 649 1.25 -30.11 -16.11
N LEU A 650 2.03 -29.34 -15.35
CA LEU A 650 2.08 -29.42 -13.89
C LEU A 650 1.75 -28.03 -13.33
N THR A 651 0.59 -27.88 -12.71
CA THR A 651 0.23 -26.66 -11.99
C THR A 651 0.41 -26.88 -10.49
N ILE A 652 1.08 -25.93 -9.82
CA ILE A 652 1.42 -26.02 -8.41
C ILE A 652 0.58 -25.03 -7.61
N HIS A 653 -0.09 -25.54 -6.58
CA HIS A 653 -1.04 -24.86 -5.71
C HIS A 653 -0.75 -25.17 -4.23
N SER A 654 -1.53 -24.59 -3.33
CA SER A 654 -1.60 -24.99 -1.93
C SER A 654 -2.93 -24.55 -1.33
N TYR A 655 -3.47 -25.20 -0.31
CA TYR A 655 -2.92 -26.31 0.46
C TYR A 655 -3.88 -27.50 0.39
N SER A 656 -3.39 -28.66 0.84
CA SER A 656 -4.16 -29.80 1.36
C SER A 656 -3.35 -31.11 1.28
N GLN A 657 -2.15 -31.08 0.67
CA GLN A 657 -1.36 -32.28 0.34
C GLN A 657 -2.11 -33.24 -0.59
N LEU A 658 -2.49 -32.74 -1.77
CA LEU A 658 -3.17 -33.51 -2.81
C LEU A 658 -2.34 -33.55 -4.10
N LEU A 659 -2.45 -34.65 -4.84
CA LEU A 659 -1.95 -34.75 -6.21
C LEU A 659 -3.10 -35.18 -7.11
N LEU A 660 -3.70 -34.18 -7.74
CA LEU A 660 -4.92 -34.30 -8.53
C LEU A 660 -4.59 -34.44 -10.02
N PHE A 661 -5.53 -35.00 -10.77
CA PHE A 661 -5.51 -35.05 -12.23
C PHE A 661 -6.94 -34.96 -12.80
N PRO A 662 -7.10 -34.71 -14.11
CA PRO A 662 -8.41 -34.59 -14.72
C PRO A 662 -9.34 -35.82 -14.56
N TYR A 663 -10.66 -35.63 -14.48
CA TYR A 663 -11.36 -34.34 -14.60
C TYR A 663 -11.75 -33.71 -13.26
N SER A 664 -11.77 -32.37 -13.24
CA SER A 664 -12.36 -31.56 -12.18
C SER A 664 -13.73 -31.00 -12.57
N TYR A 665 -13.95 -30.68 -13.85
CA TYR A 665 -15.25 -30.16 -14.33
C TYR A 665 -16.31 -31.24 -14.57
N SER A 666 -15.96 -32.52 -14.55
CA SER A 666 -16.88 -33.65 -14.73
C SER A 666 -16.50 -34.81 -13.80
N TYR A 667 -17.50 -35.64 -13.45
CA TYR A 667 -17.29 -36.93 -12.79
C TYR A 667 -16.91 -38.04 -13.77
N ASP A 668 -16.92 -37.75 -15.08
CA ASP A 668 -16.40 -38.66 -16.08
C ASP A 668 -14.90 -38.89 -15.88
N LEU A 669 -14.45 -40.12 -16.10
CA LEU A 669 -13.04 -40.45 -16.00
C LEU A 669 -12.31 -40.01 -17.27
N ALA A 670 -11.13 -39.43 -17.11
CA ALA A 670 -10.19 -39.19 -18.20
C ALA A 670 -9.91 -40.49 -18.98
N ALA A 671 -9.68 -40.39 -20.30
CA ALA A 671 -9.40 -41.56 -21.13
C ALA A 671 -8.17 -42.35 -20.63
N ASP A 672 -7.18 -41.65 -20.07
CA ASP A 672 -5.96 -42.23 -19.51
C ASP A 672 -6.02 -42.39 -17.97
N HIS A 673 -7.21 -42.40 -17.36
CA HIS A 673 -7.39 -42.38 -15.90
C HIS A 673 -6.50 -43.37 -15.14
N SER A 674 -6.49 -44.64 -15.55
CA SER A 674 -5.70 -45.69 -14.88
C SER A 674 -4.20 -45.41 -14.91
N GLU A 675 -3.70 -44.82 -16.00
CA GLU A 675 -2.30 -44.42 -16.11
C GLU A 675 -2.00 -43.20 -15.24
N LEU A 676 -2.87 -42.19 -15.29
CA LEU A 676 -2.72 -40.98 -14.47
C LEU A 676 -2.72 -41.30 -12.97
N MET A 677 -3.65 -42.15 -12.52
CA MET A 677 -3.72 -42.63 -11.14
C MET A 677 -2.44 -43.35 -10.72
N LYS A 678 -1.94 -44.27 -11.55
CA LYS A 678 -0.71 -45.02 -11.25
C LYS A 678 0.50 -44.09 -11.11
N VAL A 679 0.62 -43.10 -11.99
CA VAL A 679 1.71 -42.13 -11.96
C VAL A 679 1.59 -41.21 -10.74
N ALA A 680 0.39 -40.72 -10.43
CA ALA A 680 0.13 -39.89 -9.26
C ALA A 680 0.47 -40.64 -7.95
N GLN A 681 0.01 -41.89 -7.80
CA GLN A 681 0.33 -42.71 -6.61
C GLN A 681 1.84 -42.97 -6.48
N GLY A 682 2.53 -43.24 -7.59
CA GLY A 682 3.98 -43.41 -7.60
C GLY A 682 4.73 -42.12 -7.21
N ALA A 683 4.27 -40.96 -7.70
CA ALA A 683 4.83 -39.67 -7.34
C ALA A 683 4.58 -39.33 -5.86
N SER A 684 3.38 -39.57 -5.34
CA SER A 684 3.05 -39.42 -3.92
C SER A 684 3.89 -40.33 -3.01
N ALA A 685 4.13 -41.58 -3.44
CA ALA A 685 5.03 -42.49 -2.73
C ALA A 685 6.49 -41.99 -2.73
N ALA A 686 6.97 -41.46 -3.85
CA ALA A 686 8.31 -40.87 -3.95
C ALA A 686 8.44 -39.65 -3.04
N LEU A 687 7.44 -38.76 -3.01
CA LEU A 687 7.38 -37.61 -2.10
C LEU A 687 7.42 -38.07 -0.64
N SER A 688 6.56 -39.04 -0.28
CA SER A 688 6.45 -39.55 1.09
C SER A 688 7.74 -40.18 1.62
N SER A 689 8.59 -40.71 0.72
CA SER A 689 9.83 -41.37 1.10
C SER A 689 10.83 -40.50 1.86
N LEU A 690 10.75 -39.16 1.74
CA LEU A 690 11.72 -38.25 2.35
C LEU A 690 11.37 -37.86 3.79
N TYR A 691 10.11 -37.44 4.02
CA TYR A 691 9.66 -36.93 5.33
C TYR A 691 8.43 -37.65 5.90
N GLY A 692 7.91 -38.67 5.22
CA GLY A 692 6.67 -39.36 5.61
C GLY A 692 5.39 -38.56 5.36
N THR A 693 5.49 -37.40 4.69
CA THR A 693 4.34 -36.57 4.30
C THR A 693 3.42 -37.37 3.39
N ARG A 694 2.12 -37.33 3.64
CA ARG A 694 1.14 -38.13 2.92
C ARG A 694 0.35 -37.23 1.99
N TYR A 695 0.34 -37.60 0.71
CA TYR A 695 -0.49 -36.95 -0.30
C TYR A 695 -1.60 -37.91 -0.74
N THR A 696 -2.82 -37.40 -0.87
CA THR A 696 -3.93 -38.14 -1.47
C THR A 696 -3.93 -37.90 -2.98
N SER A 697 -4.12 -38.95 -3.77
CA SER A 697 -4.10 -38.87 -5.23
C SER A 697 -5.40 -39.35 -5.84
N GLY A 698 -5.90 -38.62 -6.85
CA GLY A 698 -7.10 -39.01 -7.57
C GLY A 698 -7.64 -37.93 -8.50
N PRO A 699 -8.78 -38.19 -9.18
CA PRO A 699 -9.43 -37.20 -10.05
C PRO A 699 -9.92 -36.00 -9.24
N GLY A 700 -9.77 -34.79 -9.77
CA GLY A 700 -10.16 -33.56 -9.09
C GLY A 700 -11.59 -33.57 -8.56
N ALA A 701 -12.57 -33.90 -9.42
CA ALA A 701 -13.99 -33.84 -9.05
C ALA A 701 -14.38 -34.73 -7.86
N THR A 702 -13.67 -35.86 -7.66
CA THR A 702 -13.97 -36.84 -6.61
C THR A 702 -13.04 -36.76 -5.40
N THR A 703 -11.84 -36.20 -5.58
CA THR A 703 -10.80 -36.17 -4.54
C THR A 703 -10.80 -34.86 -3.76
N ILE A 704 -11.15 -33.74 -4.42
CA ILE A 704 -11.28 -32.44 -3.77
C ILE A 704 -12.74 -31.99 -3.82
N TYR A 705 -13.20 -31.52 -4.98
CA TYR A 705 -14.57 -31.11 -5.28
C TYR A 705 -14.67 -30.77 -6.77
N PRO A 706 -15.87 -30.76 -7.36
CA PRO A 706 -16.05 -30.35 -8.75
C PRO A 706 -15.71 -28.87 -8.98
N ALA A 707 -14.93 -28.60 -10.02
CA ALA A 707 -14.47 -27.26 -10.38
C ALA A 707 -14.27 -27.12 -11.90
N ALA A 708 -15.00 -26.19 -12.52
CA ALA A 708 -14.87 -25.89 -13.94
C ALA A 708 -13.88 -24.78 -14.25
N GLY A 709 -13.33 -24.77 -15.46
CA GLY A 709 -12.43 -23.74 -15.96
C GLY A 709 -11.01 -23.84 -15.42
N GLY A 710 -10.63 -25.02 -14.91
CA GLY A 710 -9.28 -25.35 -14.46
C GLY A 710 -8.29 -25.46 -15.61
N SER A 711 -7.05 -25.07 -15.32
CA SER A 711 -5.93 -25.10 -16.27
C SER A 711 -5.48 -26.52 -16.64
N ASP A 712 -5.55 -27.44 -15.69
CA ASP A 712 -5.20 -28.85 -15.83
C ASP A 712 -6.16 -29.62 -16.74
N ASP A 713 -7.46 -29.45 -16.53
CA ASP A 713 -8.51 -29.99 -17.39
C ASP A 713 -8.40 -29.45 -18.81
N TRP A 714 -8.18 -28.13 -18.95
CA TRP A 714 -8.00 -27.49 -20.25
C TRP A 714 -6.76 -28.00 -20.99
N ALA A 715 -5.64 -28.19 -20.29
CA ALA A 715 -4.42 -28.74 -20.87
C ALA A 715 -4.63 -30.18 -21.36
N TYR A 716 -5.37 -30.98 -20.59
CA TYR A 716 -5.69 -32.36 -20.96
C TYR A 716 -6.63 -32.43 -22.17
N ASP A 717 -7.68 -31.62 -22.21
CA ASP A 717 -8.60 -31.51 -23.35
C ASP A 717 -7.91 -30.99 -24.62
N LEU A 718 -6.83 -30.22 -24.48
CA LEU A 718 -5.98 -29.79 -25.60
C LEU A 718 -5.07 -30.91 -26.14
N GLY A 719 -4.94 -32.03 -25.41
CA GLY A 719 -4.13 -33.20 -25.76
C GLY A 719 -2.82 -33.36 -24.97
N VAL A 720 -2.64 -32.61 -23.87
CA VAL A 720 -1.51 -32.81 -22.96
C VAL A 720 -1.88 -33.91 -21.96
N LYS A 721 -1.52 -35.16 -22.28
CA LYS A 721 -1.94 -36.36 -21.54
C LYS A 721 -1.61 -36.28 -20.06
N TYR A 722 -0.36 -35.96 -19.71
CA TYR A 722 0.09 -35.96 -18.32
C TYR A 722 -0.18 -34.60 -17.68
N SER A 723 -1.43 -34.37 -17.26
CA SER A 723 -1.87 -33.14 -16.61
C SER A 723 -2.10 -33.38 -15.11
N TYR A 724 -1.43 -32.61 -14.25
CA TYR A 724 -1.52 -32.76 -12.79
C TYR A 724 -1.57 -31.43 -12.06
N THR A 725 -2.34 -31.41 -10.98
CA THR A 725 -2.42 -30.32 -10.02
C THR A 725 -1.84 -30.78 -8.68
N PHE A 726 -0.85 -30.07 -8.17
CA PHE A 726 -0.29 -30.29 -6.83
C PHE A 726 -0.90 -29.31 -5.83
N GLU A 727 -1.57 -29.79 -4.80
CA GLU A 727 -1.90 -28.98 -3.62
C GLU A 727 -0.84 -29.25 -2.55
N LEU A 728 0.09 -28.32 -2.36
CA LEU A 728 1.22 -28.52 -1.45
C LEU A 728 0.82 -28.50 0.03
N ARG A 729 1.83 -28.51 0.92
CA ARG A 729 1.61 -28.42 2.36
C ARG A 729 0.84 -27.16 2.78
N ASP A 730 0.13 -27.18 3.90
CA ASP A 730 -0.10 -28.32 4.80
C ASP A 730 -1.54 -28.85 4.66
N THR A 731 -2.11 -29.41 5.73
CA THR A 731 -3.50 -29.90 5.75
C THR A 731 -4.43 -28.98 6.53
N GLY A 732 -4.06 -27.70 6.70
CA GLY A 732 -4.88 -26.64 7.32
C GLY A 732 -4.35 -26.06 8.63
N ARG A 733 -3.31 -26.67 9.25
CA ARG A 733 -2.73 -26.12 10.49
C ARG A 733 -2.25 -24.68 10.31
N TYR A 734 -1.55 -24.42 9.22
CA TYR A 734 -1.16 -23.09 8.78
C TYR A 734 -1.89 -22.67 7.51
N GLY A 735 -2.34 -23.63 6.70
CA GLY A 735 -2.98 -23.36 5.41
C GLY A 735 -2.08 -22.51 4.51
N PHE A 736 -2.60 -21.37 4.04
CA PHE A 736 -1.84 -20.44 3.20
C PHE A 736 -0.69 -19.71 3.93
N LEU A 737 -0.63 -19.79 5.26
CA LEU A 737 0.37 -19.15 6.11
C LEU A 737 1.51 -20.08 6.51
N LEU A 738 1.80 -21.09 5.70
CA LEU A 738 2.89 -22.04 5.91
C LEU A 738 4.22 -21.31 6.26
N PRO A 739 4.85 -21.59 7.41
CA PRO A 739 6.05 -20.87 7.86
C PRO A 739 7.26 -21.05 6.93
N GLU A 740 8.17 -20.08 6.90
CA GLU A 740 9.37 -20.14 6.06
C GLU A 740 10.26 -21.36 6.37
N SER A 741 10.31 -21.81 7.63
CA SER A 741 11.00 -23.04 8.02
C SER A 741 10.49 -24.31 7.31
N GLN A 742 9.26 -24.30 6.81
CA GLN A 742 8.65 -25.41 6.08
C GLN A 742 8.88 -25.35 4.56
N ILE A 743 9.41 -24.24 4.02
CA ILE A 743 9.67 -24.10 2.58
C ILE A 743 10.62 -25.19 2.09
N LYS A 744 11.76 -25.36 2.75
CA LYS A 744 12.76 -26.35 2.35
C LYS A 744 12.21 -27.79 2.36
N PRO A 745 11.63 -28.30 3.47
CA PRO A 745 11.05 -29.64 3.50
C PRO A 745 9.99 -29.86 2.41
N THR A 746 9.11 -28.87 2.21
CA THR A 746 8.05 -28.95 1.19
C THR A 746 8.64 -28.99 -0.22
N CYS A 747 9.66 -28.19 -0.50
CA CYS A 747 10.26 -28.17 -1.82
C CYS A 747 11.10 -29.43 -2.12
N GLU A 748 11.82 -29.96 -1.13
CA GLU A 748 12.64 -31.16 -1.29
C GLU A 748 11.79 -32.41 -1.56
N GLU A 749 10.67 -32.59 -0.86
CA GLU A 749 9.77 -33.73 -1.11
C GLU A 749 9.01 -33.58 -2.44
N THR A 750 8.55 -32.37 -2.76
CA THR A 750 7.82 -32.10 -4.02
C THR A 750 8.72 -32.32 -5.24
N MET A 751 10.02 -32.00 -5.11
CA MET A 751 11.02 -32.29 -6.15
C MET A 751 11.07 -33.78 -6.49
N LEU A 752 10.93 -34.68 -5.51
CA LEU A 752 10.92 -36.13 -5.76
C LEU A 752 9.71 -36.56 -6.58
N ALA A 753 8.51 -36.03 -6.26
CA ALA A 753 7.31 -36.28 -7.05
C ALA A 753 7.44 -35.76 -8.49
N VAL A 754 7.89 -34.51 -8.68
CA VAL A 754 8.05 -33.93 -10.01
C VAL A 754 9.09 -34.68 -10.83
N LYS A 755 10.23 -35.08 -10.23
CA LYS A 755 11.22 -35.94 -10.89
C LYS A 755 10.65 -37.30 -11.29
N TYR A 756 9.80 -37.90 -10.45
CA TYR A 756 9.13 -39.16 -10.75
C TYR A 756 8.22 -39.04 -11.97
N ILE A 757 7.34 -38.03 -11.99
CA ILE A 757 6.45 -37.76 -13.13
C ILE A 757 7.29 -37.50 -14.39
N ALA A 758 8.28 -36.61 -14.31
CA ALA A 758 9.13 -36.27 -15.45
C ALA A 758 9.85 -37.50 -16.03
N ALA A 759 10.37 -38.40 -15.18
CA ALA A 759 10.99 -39.64 -15.63
C ALA A 759 9.99 -40.63 -16.25
N TYR A 760 8.73 -40.64 -15.79
CA TYR A 760 7.67 -41.43 -16.40
C TYR A 760 7.32 -40.88 -17.79
N VAL A 761 7.12 -39.57 -17.91
CA VAL A 761 6.83 -38.89 -19.19
C VAL A 761 7.95 -39.12 -20.19
N GLN A 762 9.22 -39.00 -19.76
CA GLN A 762 10.39 -39.23 -20.60
C GLN A 762 10.42 -40.64 -21.21
N LYS A 763 9.93 -41.66 -20.50
CA LYS A 763 9.86 -43.04 -20.97
C LYS A 763 8.63 -43.34 -21.83
N ASN A 764 7.61 -42.50 -21.77
CA ASN A 764 6.30 -42.72 -22.40
C ASN A 764 5.87 -41.50 -23.23
N LEU A 765 6.77 -41.04 -24.11
CA LEU A 765 6.48 -39.98 -25.07
C LEU A 765 5.47 -40.44 -26.13
N TYR A 766 4.65 -39.51 -26.62
CA TYR A 766 3.60 -39.75 -27.61
C TYR A 766 3.56 -38.67 -28.68
#